data_AF-A0A8I1P7F1-F1
#
_entry.id   AF-A0A8I1P7F1-F1
#
_cell.length_a   1.000
_cell.length_b   1.000
_cell.length_c   1.000
_cell.angle_alpha   90.00
_cell.angle_beta   90.00
_cell.angle_gamma   90.00
#
_symmetry.space_group_name_H-M   'P 1'
#
loop_
_entity.id
_entity.type
_entity.pdbx_description
1 polymer ?
#
loop_
_entity_poly.entity_id
_entity_poly.type
_entity_poly.pdbx_seq_one_letter_code
_entity_poly.pdbx_strand_id
1 'polypeptide(L)'
;MRRLRAISILVLLSAWLAGCELKSTAPLVDPAQAELAFGPAFTAIMVQEKGSLVDTKGAIFAVTGTARGNVYEMGPGNGGEGGTMAFLPVRGMPFDYLLQMSGKDGFSYTAVRKTEGAAAVANIDLNPEILKTLEARGIRPIADGMNHRVESRGALDETVRAWAEARSKGGRIELPFHFEIARGAAESEALMARALTQHCLARAGHPLDPEVKKLPGKLAFGVALERIDSAAATTACAWGAQPEAPDPVRYALARIHVQAKQYDRLPALMEPMIARDYPFALLLRADQLMRGLGVGADVAAGRRLLEDAAPRHPLIAYNLGAMHAGGRFGQPDYAAARRLYEQAAAAGVGAAKVGLGYLYADGAGVARDEPRAFGLFREGADAGELAGYVETGRALYFGTGTGRDHEGAYGYLKTAAAADHPEAQYMAGFMLSQGQGVAKSETEGFKLLEAASAAGILPASAEVGRMTYYGLGTRADRQKGRQILEEAAGKGSQAAKTYLAALTGQPLPDLPSGVPDAVKSDVRKLGGREAFSLNHVNMPFMAGMAQHLGKVCGLPGKMDDRLELTGLALNGASSMLGGPDYSNPDIGKAVGAMMSSTALLAAGAKFAEQIPCDSPLAEHIADRLVAASRSNRTGAGARFVPSCAPTFGETRCACLAQIGRGVIPDIYQRSYDRGIIKEIISRNPLLGLTIGLTCQISNY
;
A
#
# COMPACT_ATOMS: atom_id res chain seq x y z
N MET A 1 14.60 -4.60 -14.90
CA MET A 1 13.74 -3.81 -14.00
C MET A 1 13.21 -2.60 -14.76
N ARG A 2 11.93 -2.26 -14.61
CA ARG A 2 11.12 -1.28 -15.37
C ARG A 2 10.64 -1.77 -16.75
N ARG A 3 9.42 -2.36 -16.77
CA ARG A 3 8.49 -2.63 -17.91
C ARG A 3 7.78 -4.02 -17.87
N LEU A 4 7.62 -4.63 -16.70
CA LEU A 4 6.96 -5.95 -16.58
C LEU A 4 5.78 -6.01 -15.59
N ARG A 5 5.09 -4.89 -15.31
CA ARG A 5 3.93 -4.89 -14.38
C ARG A 5 2.63 -4.27 -14.91
N ALA A 6 2.53 -3.97 -16.21
CA ALA A 6 1.32 -3.38 -16.79
C ALA A 6 0.51 -4.30 -17.72
N ILE A 7 0.96 -5.54 -17.96
CA ILE A 7 0.30 -6.47 -18.91
C ILE A 7 -0.48 -7.60 -18.21
N SER A 8 -0.28 -7.82 -16.91
CA SER A 8 -0.85 -8.98 -16.21
C SER A 8 -2.23 -8.77 -15.59
N ILE A 9 -2.84 -7.58 -15.69
CA ILE A 9 -4.17 -7.31 -15.07
C ILE A 9 -5.25 -6.99 -16.11
N LEU A 10 -4.90 -6.57 -17.33
CA LEU A 10 -5.88 -6.49 -18.41
C LEU A 10 -6.19 -7.85 -19.04
N VAL A 11 -5.25 -8.80 -19.03
CA VAL A 11 -5.47 -10.17 -19.54
C VAL A 11 -6.35 -10.99 -18.58
N LEU A 12 -6.35 -10.70 -17.27
CA LEU A 12 -7.15 -11.44 -16.28
C LEU A 12 -8.62 -11.00 -16.19
N LEU A 13 -8.98 -9.83 -16.70
CA LEU A 13 -10.37 -9.36 -16.73
C LEU A 13 -11.06 -9.58 -18.08
N SER A 14 -10.32 -9.71 -19.18
CA SER A 14 -10.86 -10.26 -20.43
C SER A 14 -10.95 -11.79 -20.42
N ALA A 15 -10.22 -12.47 -19.54
CA ALA A 15 -10.26 -13.93 -19.39
C ALA A 15 -11.55 -14.46 -18.73
N TRP A 16 -12.30 -13.62 -18.00
CA TRP A 16 -13.55 -14.02 -17.36
C TRP A 16 -14.78 -13.94 -18.29
N LEU A 17 -14.64 -13.32 -19.45
CA LEU A 17 -15.60 -13.39 -20.57
C LEU A 17 -15.06 -14.21 -21.76
N ALA A 18 -13.90 -14.86 -21.59
CA ALA A 18 -13.26 -15.71 -22.60
C ALA A 18 -13.08 -17.15 -22.08
N GLY A 19 -14.05 -17.63 -21.29
CA GLY A 19 -14.23 -19.05 -21.04
C GLY A 19 -14.63 -19.76 -22.34
N CYS A 20 -14.42 -21.08 -22.41
CA CYS A 20 -14.71 -21.88 -23.60
C CYS A 20 -16.18 -21.83 -24.03
N GLU A 21 -16.62 -20.79 -24.75
CA GLU A 21 -18.00 -20.66 -25.20
C GLU A 21 -18.25 -21.55 -26.42
N LEU A 22 -19.48 -22.05 -26.51
CA LEU A 22 -19.95 -22.70 -27.71
C LEU A 22 -20.33 -21.63 -28.76
N LYS A 23 -19.61 -21.60 -29.88
CA LYS A 23 -19.87 -20.74 -31.03
C LYS A 23 -20.38 -21.53 -32.25
N SER A 24 -21.01 -20.85 -33.22
CA SER A 24 -21.36 -21.42 -34.53
C SER A 24 -21.27 -20.38 -35.64
N THR A 25 -20.96 -20.80 -36.87
CA THR A 25 -20.95 -19.94 -38.07
C THR A 25 -22.28 -19.91 -38.82
N ALA A 26 -23.24 -20.76 -38.43
CA ALA A 26 -24.59 -20.80 -38.97
C ALA A 26 -25.60 -20.75 -37.81
N PRO A 27 -26.77 -20.11 -37.97
CA PRO A 27 -27.81 -20.14 -36.95
C PRO A 27 -28.28 -21.59 -36.86
N LEU A 28 -27.99 -22.25 -35.74
CA LEU A 28 -28.40 -23.64 -35.54
C LEU A 28 -29.86 -23.73 -35.09
N VAL A 29 -30.51 -22.58 -34.88
CA VAL A 29 -31.90 -22.51 -34.47
C VAL A 29 -32.71 -21.57 -35.37
N ASP A 30 -33.85 -22.08 -35.79
CA ASP A 30 -34.88 -21.38 -36.56
C ASP A 30 -35.55 -20.27 -35.73
N PRO A 31 -35.45 -19.00 -36.15
CA PRO A 31 -36.14 -17.86 -35.53
C PRO A 31 -37.66 -18.04 -35.41
N ALA A 32 -38.30 -18.84 -36.26
CA ALA A 32 -39.74 -19.09 -36.18
C ALA A 32 -40.15 -19.84 -34.91
N GLN A 33 -39.22 -20.59 -34.29
CA GLN A 33 -39.42 -21.34 -33.06
C GLN A 33 -39.11 -20.52 -31.79
N ALA A 34 -38.60 -19.30 -31.96
CA ALA A 34 -38.30 -18.40 -30.85
C ALA A 34 -39.56 -17.75 -30.29
N GLU A 35 -39.49 -17.34 -29.02
CA GLU A 35 -40.54 -16.60 -28.33
C GLU A 35 -40.02 -15.26 -27.80
N LEU A 36 -40.91 -14.26 -27.75
CA LEU A 36 -40.63 -12.98 -27.10
C LEU A 36 -40.72 -13.12 -25.57
N ALA A 37 -39.69 -13.72 -24.97
CA ALA A 37 -39.64 -14.05 -23.54
C ALA A 37 -39.92 -12.86 -22.61
N PHE A 38 -39.64 -11.62 -23.03
CA PHE A 38 -39.76 -10.41 -22.23
C PHE A 38 -40.71 -9.36 -22.82
N GLY A 39 -41.59 -9.75 -23.76
CA GLY A 39 -42.52 -8.84 -24.43
C GLY A 39 -41.88 -8.10 -25.62
N PRO A 40 -42.50 -7.00 -26.11
CA PRO A 40 -42.08 -6.36 -27.37
C PRO A 40 -40.77 -5.57 -27.26
N ALA A 41 -40.38 -5.15 -26.07
CA ALA A 41 -39.09 -4.52 -25.80
C ALA A 41 -38.68 -4.72 -24.35
N PHE A 42 -37.37 -4.85 -24.10
CA PHE A 42 -36.84 -4.98 -22.75
C PHE A 42 -35.48 -4.30 -22.58
N THR A 43 -35.16 -3.97 -21.34
CA THR A 43 -33.82 -3.62 -20.87
C THR A 43 -33.41 -4.58 -19.78
N ALA A 44 -32.23 -5.17 -19.91
CA ALA A 44 -31.64 -6.08 -18.94
C ALA A 44 -30.36 -5.46 -18.38
N ILE A 45 -30.23 -5.35 -17.05
CA ILE A 45 -29.00 -4.89 -16.40
C ILE A 45 -28.47 -5.99 -15.50
N MET A 46 -27.17 -6.29 -15.61
CA MET A 46 -26.52 -7.31 -14.80
C MET A 46 -26.46 -6.86 -13.33
N VAL A 47 -26.94 -7.73 -12.46
CA VAL A 47 -26.90 -7.58 -11.00
C VAL A 47 -25.66 -8.30 -10.49
N GLN A 48 -24.75 -7.52 -9.91
CA GLN A 48 -23.54 -7.98 -9.24
C GLN A 48 -23.87 -8.50 -7.83
N GLU A 49 -22.85 -9.00 -7.13
CA GLU A 49 -22.99 -9.47 -5.75
C GLU A 49 -23.75 -8.44 -4.87
N LYS A 50 -24.67 -8.96 -4.04
CA LYS A 50 -25.47 -8.17 -3.09
C LYS A 50 -26.41 -7.13 -3.74
N GLY A 51 -26.74 -7.27 -5.02
CA GLY A 51 -27.80 -6.47 -5.67
C GLY A 51 -27.33 -5.18 -6.35
N SER A 52 -26.01 -4.97 -6.52
CA SER A 52 -25.48 -3.79 -7.21
C SER A 52 -25.67 -3.88 -8.72
N LEU A 53 -26.01 -2.79 -9.40
CA LEU A 53 -26.12 -2.72 -10.87
C LEU A 53 -24.82 -2.26 -11.55
N VAL A 54 -23.78 -2.03 -10.76
CA VAL A 54 -22.46 -1.58 -11.21
C VAL A 54 -21.39 -2.54 -10.72
N ASP A 55 -20.42 -2.84 -11.59
CA ASP A 55 -19.28 -3.69 -11.25
C ASP A 55 -18.30 -3.01 -10.27
N THR A 56 -17.26 -3.72 -9.86
CA THR A 56 -16.22 -3.19 -8.94
C THR A 56 -15.41 -2.03 -9.51
N LYS A 57 -15.49 -1.81 -10.84
CA LYS A 57 -14.93 -0.66 -11.54
C LYS A 57 -16.01 0.36 -11.89
N GLY A 58 -17.22 0.21 -11.36
CA GLY A 58 -18.36 1.06 -11.63
C GLY A 58 -18.96 0.92 -13.03
N ALA A 59 -18.60 -0.04 -13.88
CA ALA A 59 -19.24 -0.17 -15.20
C ALA A 59 -20.65 -0.75 -15.08
N ILE A 60 -21.57 -0.30 -15.95
CA ILE A 60 -22.91 -0.87 -16.11
C ILE A 60 -22.87 -1.84 -17.29
N PHE A 61 -23.30 -3.08 -17.07
CA PHE A 61 -23.54 -4.02 -18.15
C PHE A 61 -25.03 -4.09 -18.43
N ALA A 62 -25.45 -3.48 -19.55
CA ALA A 62 -26.84 -3.43 -19.97
C ALA A 62 -27.00 -3.98 -21.39
N VAL A 63 -28.11 -4.68 -21.61
CA VAL A 63 -28.54 -5.20 -22.91
C VAL A 63 -29.97 -4.73 -23.15
N THR A 64 -30.22 -4.16 -24.32
CA THR A 64 -31.56 -3.75 -24.75
C THR A 64 -31.98 -4.58 -25.95
N GLY A 65 -33.25 -4.97 -25.99
CA GLY A 65 -33.80 -5.75 -27.09
C GLY A 65 -35.13 -5.18 -27.54
N THR A 66 -35.29 -4.97 -28.85
CA THR A 66 -36.56 -4.57 -29.47
C THR A 66 -37.02 -5.67 -30.41
N ALA A 67 -38.26 -6.12 -30.28
CA ALA A 67 -38.78 -7.23 -31.06
C ALA A 67 -38.86 -6.88 -32.57
N ARG A 68 -38.37 -7.79 -33.41
CA ARG A 68 -38.56 -7.83 -34.86
C ARG A 68 -39.02 -9.24 -35.25
N GLY A 69 -40.32 -9.43 -35.35
CA GLY A 69 -40.91 -10.77 -35.41
C GLY A 69 -40.74 -11.49 -34.08
N ASN A 70 -40.22 -12.71 -34.09
CA ASN A 70 -40.03 -13.55 -32.89
C ASN A 70 -38.61 -13.45 -32.29
N VAL A 71 -37.79 -12.52 -32.77
CA VAL A 71 -36.44 -12.28 -32.27
C VAL A 71 -36.29 -10.83 -31.83
N TYR A 72 -35.31 -10.55 -30.99
CA TYR A 72 -34.95 -9.18 -30.60
C TYR A 72 -33.77 -8.69 -31.41
N GLU A 73 -33.84 -7.45 -31.89
CA GLU A 73 -32.66 -6.70 -32.33
C GLU A 73 -32.01 -6.04 -31.12
N MET A 74 -30.68 -6.18 -31.01
CA MET A 74 -29.92 -5.59 -29.92
C MET A 74 -29.68 -4.10 -30.18
N GLY A 75 -30.03 -3.27 -29.20
CA GLY A 75 -29.77 -1.84 -29.23
C GLY A 75 -28.31 -1.49 -28.89
N PRO A 76 -27.95 -0.19 -28.94
CA PRO A 76 -26.62 0.29 -28.57
C PRO A 76 -26.27 -0.03 -27.11
N GLY A 77 -25.10 -0.62 -26.88
CA GLY A 77 -24.66 -1.05 -25.55
C GLY A 77 -23.48 -2.03 -25.53
N ASN A 78 -23.02 -2.39 -24.32
CA ASN A 78 -21.88 -3.28 -24.08
C ASN A 78 -22.13 -4.77 -24.46
N GLY A 79 -23.31 -5.09 -25.01
CA GLY A 79 -23.77 -6.47 -25.30
C GLY A 79 -23.73 -6.89 -26.78
N GLY A 80 -23.16 -6.08 -27.67
CA GLY A 80 -23.05 -6.39 -29.10
C GLY A 80 -24.03 -5.60 -29.96
N GLU A 81 -23.60 -4.41 -30.41
CA GLU A 81 -24.35 -3.60 -31.36
C GLU A 81 -24.57 -4.34 -32.69
N GLY A 82 -25.83 -4.34 -33.15
CA GLY A 82 -26.20 -4.82 -34.48
C GLY A 82 -26.43 -6.34 -34.61
N GLY A 83 -26.48 -7.07 -33.50
CA GLY A 83 -26.86 -8.49 -33.47
C GLY A 83 -28.32 -8.74 -33.11
N THR A 84 -28.69 -10.01 -33.07
CA THR A 84 -30.04 -10.50 -32.75
C THR A 84 -30.03 -11.51 -31.60
N MET A 85 -31.13 -11.56 -30.83
CA MET A 85 -31.35 -12.53 -29.76
C MET A 85 -32.61 -13.34 -30.01
N ALA A 86 -32.49 -14.67 -29.98
CA ALA A 86 -33.60 -15.60 -30.09
C ALA A 86 -33.70 -16.45 -28.82
N PHE A 87 -34.84 -16.36 -28.11
CA PHE A 87 -35.10 -17.16 -26.91
C PHE A 87 -35.94 -18.37 -27.28
N LEU A 88 -35.44 -19.56 -27.00
CA LEU A 88 -36.06 -20.81 -27.43
C LEU A 88 -36.54 -21.61 -26.24
N PRO A 89 -37.84 -21.89 -26.15
CA PRO A 89 -38.37 -22.66 -25.03
C PRO A 89 -37.83 -24.08 -25.08
N VAL A 90 -37.31 -24.57 -23.95
CA VAL A 90 -36.82 -25.95 -23.81
C VAL A 90 -37.70 -26.71 -22.81
N ARG A 91 -37.96 -28.00 -23.07
CA ARG A 91 -38.75 -28.86 -22.18
C ARG A 91 -37.86 -29.94 -21.56
N GLY A 92 -38.08 -30.24 -20.28
CA GLY A 92 -37.33 -31.27 -19.55
C GLY A 92 -35.90 -30.87 -19.19
N MET A 93 -35.56 -29.59 -19.31
CA MET A 93 -34.27 -29.02 -18.91
C MET A 93 -34.42 -28.26 -17.57
N PRO A 94 -33.34 -28.08 -16.80
CA PRO A 94 -33.35 -27.33 -15.53
C PRO A 94 -33.36 -25.79 -15.70
N PHE A 95 -33.65 -25.29 -16.91
CA PHE A 95 -33.76 -23.89 -17.29
C PHE A 95 -34.88 -23.74 -18.34
N ASP A 96 -35.38 -22.52 -18.55
CA ASP A 96 -36.60 -22.29 -19.33
C ASP A 96 -36.33 -22.04 -20.82
N TYR A 97 -35.24 -21.34 -21.12
CA TYR A 97 -34.89 -20.96 -22.49
C TYR A 97 -33.42 -21.24 -22.83
N LEU A 98 -33.18 -21.62 -24.09
CA LEU A 98 -31.88 -21.50 -24.73
C LEU A 98 -31.85 -20.17 -25.51
N LEU A 99 -30.98 -19.26 -25.11
CA LEU A 99 -30.75 -17.99 -25.80
C LEU A 99 -29.66 -18.17 -26.85
N GLN A 100 -29.99 -17.92 -28.12
CA GLN A 100 -29.04 -17.76 -29.20
C GLN A 100 -28.80 -16.26 -29.46
N MET A 101 -27.56 -15.80 -29.29
CA MET A 101 -27.15 -14.44 -29.66
C MET A 101 -26.36 -14.48 -30.97
N SER A 102 -26.62 -13.57 -31.89
CA SER A 102 -25.79 -13.37 -33.09
C SER A 102 -24.87 -12.17 -32.91
N GLY A 103 -23.61 -12.33 -33.29
CA GLY A 103 -22.58 -11.30 -33.27
C GLY A 103 -21.72 -11.31 -34.53
N LYS A 104 -20.68 -10.46 -34.57
CA LYS A 104 -19.79 -10.35 -35.73
C LYS A 104 -19.04 -11.64 -36.07
N ASP A 105 -18.75 -12.46 -35.05
CA ASP A 105 -17.94 -13.68 -35.18
C ASP A 105 -18.78 -14.97 -35.13
N GLY A 106 -20.11 -14.88 -35.30
CA GLY A 106 -21.03 -16.02 -35.30
C GLY A 106 -22.07 -15.98 -34.18
N PHE A 107 -22.57 -17.16 -33.79
CA PHE A 107 -23.64 -17.33 -32.79
C PHE A 107 -23.08 -17.85 -31.47
N SER A 108 -23.61 -17.38 -30.33
CA SER A 108 -23.32 -17.93 -29.00
C SER A 108 -24.60 -18.41 -28.31
N TYR A 109 -24.44 -19.34 -27.36
CA TYR A 109 -25.55 -20.03 -26.70
C TYR A 109 -25.48 -19.88 -25.17
N THR A 110 -26.61 -19.50 -24.57
CA THR A 110 -26.73 -19.23 -23.13
C THR A 110 -27.99 -19.90 -22.57
N ALA A 111 -27.86 -20.62 -21.45
CA ALA A 111 -29.00 -21.11 -20.70
C ALA A 111 -29.64 -19.98 -19.89
N VAL A 112 -30.97 -19.84 -19.96
CA VAL A 112 -31.71 -18.78 -19.30
C VAL A 112 -32.84 -19.37 -18.46
N ARG A 113 -32.86 -19.02 -17.18
CA ARG A 113 -33.98 -19.27 -16.26
C ARG A 113 -34.65 -17.95 -15.94
N LYS A 114 -35.92 -17.86 -16.28
CA LYS A 114 -36.73 -16.65 -16.09
C LYS A 114 -37.39 -16.69 -14.71
N THR A 115 -37.35 -15.55 -14.03
CA THR A 115 -38.14 -15.28 -12.83
C THR A 115 -38.95 -14.01 -13.04
N GLU A 116 -39.82 -13.67 -12.09
CA GLU A 116 -40.56 -12.42 -12.16
C GLU A 116 -39.59 -11.22 -12.10
N GLY A 117 -39.59 -10.39 -13.15
CA GLY A 117 -38.73 -9.19 -13.26
C GLY A 117 -37.22 -9.46 -13.37
N ALA A 118 -36.78 -10.71 -13.53
CA ALA A 118 -35.36 -11.06 -13.56
C ALA A 118 -35.07 -12.30 -14.42
N ALA A 119 -33.80 -12.48 -14.76
CA ALA A 119 -33.31 -13.68 -15.43
C ALA A 119 -31.97 -14.12 -14.83
N ALA A 120 -31.83 -15.41 -14.57
CA ALA A 120 -30.54 -16.01 -14.24
C ALA A 120 -30.00 -16.70 -15.50
N VAL A 121 -28.72 -16.50 -15.81
CA VAL A 121 -28.11 -16.98 -17.05
C VAL A 121 -26.75 -17.64 -16.83
N ALA A 122 -26.40 -18.57 -17.73
CA ALA A 122 -25.08 -19.17 -17.81
C ALA A 122 -24.71 -19.47 -19.25
N ASN A 123 -23.50 -19.09 -19.65
CA ASN A 123 -22.98 -19.42 -20.98
C ASN A 123 -22.79 -20.94 -21.08
N ILE A 124 -23.13 -21.51 -22.25
CA ILE A 124 -22.86 -22.91 -22.52
C ILE A 124 -21.39 -23.08 -22.85
N ASP A 125 -20.63 -23.67 -21.94
CA ASP A 125 -19.19 -23.85 -22.01
C ASP A 125 -18.75 -25.32 -21.99
N LEU A 126 -17.70 -25.66 -22.74
CA LEU A 126 -17.21 -27.04 -22.81
C LEU A 126 -15.94 -27.23 -21.98
N ASN A 127 -16.07 -27.93 -20.86
CA ASN A 127 -14.94 -28.38 -20.04
C ASN A 127 -14.49 -29.80 -20.47
N PRO A 128 -13.33 -30.28 -19.99
CA PRO A 128 -12.83 -31.62 -20.37
C PRO A 128 -13.78 -32.78 -20.07
N GLU A 129 -14.62 -32.66 -19.03
CA GLU A 129 -15.59 -33.69 -18.64
C GLU A 129 -16.77 -33.76 -19.63
N ILE A 130 -17.29 -32.59 -20.01
CA ILE A 130 -18.35 -32.46 -21.02
C ILE A 130 -17.81 -32.93 -22.39
N LEU A 131 -16.59 -32.54 -22.77
CA LEU A 131 -15.96 -32.99 -24.01
C LEU A 131 -15.84 -34.52 -24.06
N LYS A 132 -15.39 -35.16 -22.98
CA LYS A 132 -15.32 -36.62 -22.88
C LYS A 132 -16.70 -37.28 -23.01
N THR A 133 -17.72 -36.64 -22.45
CA THR A 133 -19.11 -37.12 -22.53
C THR A 133 -19.64 -37.02 -23.96
N LEU A 134 -19.34 -35.93 -24.66
CA LEU A 134 -19.71 -35.74 -26.07
C LEU A 134 -18.98 -36.73 -26.98
N GLU A 135 -17.69 -36.96 -26.76
CA GLU A 135 -16.91 -37.96 -27.50
C GLU A 135 -17.50 -39.36 -27.34
N ALA A 136 -17.90 -39.76 -26.12
CA ALA A 136 -18.56 -41.03 -25.87
C ALA A 136 -19.92 -41.15 -26.57
N ARG A 137 -20.58 -40.03 -26.84
CA ARG A 137 -21.84 -39.92 -27.59
C ARG A 137 -21.63 -39.73 -29.10
N GLY A 138 -20.38 -39.83 -29.58
CA GLY A 138 -20.03 -39.70 -31.00
C GLY A 138 -20.03 -38.27 -31.54
N ILE A 139 -20.08 -37.27 -30.65
CA ILE A 139 -20.07 -35.85 -31.02
C ILE A 139 -18.70 -35.27 -30.73
N ARG A 140 -18.08 -34.67 -31.75
CA ARG A 140 -16.78 -34.02 -31.64
C ARG A 140 -16.92 -32.53 -31.93
N PRO A 141 -17.00 -31.69 -30.90
CA PRO A 141 -16.92 -30.25 -31.08
C PRO A 141 -15.58 -29.86 -31.73
N ILE A 142 -15.61 -28.88 -32.63
CA ILE A 142 -14.44 -28.37 -33.32
C ILE A 142 -13.84 -27.24 -32.48
N ALA A 143 -12.57 -27.36 -32.10
CA ALA A 143 -11.86 -26.28 -31.43
C ALA A 143 -11.69 -25.08 -32.37
N ASP A 144 -12.10 -23.89 -31.93
CA ASP A 144 -11.99 -22.63 -32.67
C ASP A 144 -11.43 -21.53 -31.76
N GLY A 145 -10.10 -21.45 -31.72
CA GLY A 145 -9.37 -20.60 -30.78
C GLY A 145 -9.62 -21.02 -29.33
N MET A 146 -10.21 -20.13 -28.54
CA MET A 146 -10.62 -20.41 -27.15
C MET A 146 -12.03 -21.02 -27.04
N ASN A 147 -12.76 -21.14 -28.16
CA ASN A 147 -14.16 -21.57 -28.21
C ASN A 147 -14.31 -22.96 -28.83
N HIS A 148 -15.51 -23.52 -28.75
CA HIS A 148 -15.86 -24.76 -29.44
C HIS A 148 -16.99 -24.52 -30.44
N ARG A 149 -17.01 -25.27 -31.53
CA ARG A 149 -18.07 -25.22 -32.54
C ARG A 149 -18.75 -26.56 -32.73
N VAL A 150 -20.04 -26.52 -33.02
CA VAL A 150 -20.83 -27.70 -33.38
C VAL A 150 -21.43 -27.51 -34.77
N GLU A 151 -21.45 -28.59 -35.56
CA GLU A 151 -21.78 -28.54 -36.99
C GLU A 151 -23.27 -28.77 -37.29
N SER A 152 -24.06 -29.22 -36.31
CA SER A 152 -25.48 -29.54 -36.50
C SER A 152 -26.35 -29.24 -35.28
N ARG A 153 -27.65 -29.10 -35.50
CA ARG A 153 -28.66 -28.94 -34.43
C ARG A 153 -28.69 -30.11 -33.46
N GLY A 154 -28.60 -31.35 -33.98
CA GLY A 154 -28.55 -32.55 -33.13
C GLY A 154 -27.32 -32.56 -32.22
N ALA A 155 -26.17 -32.11 -32.74
CA ALA A 155 -24.96 -31.97 -31.94
C ALA A 155 -25.10 -30.88 -30.86
N LEU A 156 -25.78 -29.77 -31.15
CA LEU A 156 -26.09 -28.72 -30.17
C LEU A 156 -27.02 -29.23 -29.06
N ASP A 157 -28.12 -29.89 -29.42
CA ASP A 157 -29.08 -30.41 -28.44
C ASP A 157 -28.40 -31.36 -27.45
N GLU A 158 -27.55 -32.24 -27.95
CA GLU A 158 -26.78 -33.17 -27.12
C GLU A 158 -25.68 -32.47 -26.32
N THR A 159 -25.06 -31.43 -26.87
CA THR A 159 -24.10 -30.56 -26.17
C THR A 159 -24.73 -29.86 -24.99
N VAL A 160 -25.93 -29.28 -25.19
CA VAL A 160 -26.69 -28.62 -24.14
C VAL A 160 -27.14 -29.63 -23.07
N ARG A 161 -27.56 -30.84 -23.46
CA ARG A 161 -27.88 -31.93 -22.51
C ARG A 161 -26.67 -32.33 -21.69
N ALA A 162 -25.54 -32.63 -22.32
CA ALA A 162 -24.31 -33.01 -21.62
C ALA A 162 -23.82 -31.90 -20.67
N TRP A 163 -23.90 -30.64 -21.11
CA TRP A 163 -23.61 -29.48 -20.28
C TRP A 163 -24.53 -29.40 -19.06
N ALA A 164 -25.84 -29.60 -19.26
CA ALA A 164 -26.83 -29.55 -18.19
C ALA A 164 -26.67 -30.70 -17.19
N GLU A 165 -26.40 -31.92 -17.68
CA GLU A 165 -26.14 -33.10 -16.85
C GLU A 165 -24.90 -32.90 -15.96
N ALA A 166 -23.79 -32.43 -16.53
CA ALA A 166 -22.54 -32.20 -15.80
C ALA A 166 -22.68 -31.14 -14.69
N ARG A 167 -23.56 -30.15 -14.88
CA ARG A 167 -23.79 -29.08 -13.90
C ARG A 167 -24.95 -29.33 -12.94
N SER A 168 -25.81 -30.32 -13.21
CA SER A 168 -26.96 -30.64 -12.37
C SER A 168 -26.53 -31.50 -11.18
N LYS A 169 -26.22 -30.85 -10.05
CA LYS A 169 -26.08 -31.54 -8.75
C LYS A 169 -27.42 -31.49 -8.02
N GLY A 170 -28.08 -32.64 -7.89
CA GLY A 170 -29.39 -32.74 -7.21
C GLY A 170 -30.55 -32.09 -7.96
N GLY A 171 -30.49 -32.02 -9.30
CA GLY A 171 -31.59 -31.53 -10.15
C GLY A 171 -31.66 -30.01 -10.32
N ARG A 172 -30.68 -29.26 -9.81
CA ARG A 172 -30.58 -27.80 -9.97
C ARG A 172 -29.24 -27.42 -10.60
N ILE A 173 -29.29 -26.49 -11.55
CA ILE A 173 -28.12 -25.80 -12.10
C ILE A 173 -28.02 -24.42 -11.44
N GLU A 174 -26.81 -24.08 -10.99
CA GLU A 174 -26.45 -22.74 -10.57
C GLU A 174 -26.14 -21.89 -11.81
N LEU A 175 -26.86 -20.77 -11.94
CA LEU A 175 -26.71 -19.83 -13.04
C LEU A 175 -26.12 -18.55 -12.43
N PRO A 176 -24.80 -18.31 -12.59
CA PRO A 176 -24.08 -17.34 -11.75
C PRO A 176 -24.43 -15.89 -12.08
N PHE A 177 -24.84 -15.61 -13.32
CA PHE A 177 -25.15 -14.26 -13.75
C PHE A 177 -26.63 -13.96 -13.58
N HIS A 178 -26.93 -12.87 -12.91
CA HIS A 178 -28.30 -12.43 -12.65
C HIS A 178 -28.55 -11.10 -13.35
N PHE A 179 -29.72 -10.96 -13.95
CA PHE A 179 -30.15 -9.76 -14.65
C PHE A 179 -31.48 -9.30 -14.09
N GLU A 180 -31.60 -8.00 -13.83
CA GLU A 180 -32.89 -7.36 -13.62
C GLU A 180 -33.45 -6.95 -14.99
N ILE A 181 -34.71 -7.27 -15.24
CA ILE A 181 -35.37 -7.09 -16.53
C ILE A 181 -36.52 -6.09 -16.38
N ALA A 182 -36.45 -5.01 -17.15
CA ALA A 182 -37.52 -4.05 -17.31
C ALA A 182 -38.21 -4.23 -18.67
N ARG A 183 -39.54 -4.16 -18.69
CA ARG A 183 -40.36 -4.36 -19.90
C ARG A 183 -41.00 -3.05 -20.34
N GLY A 184 -40.86 -2.73 -21.63
CA GLY A 184 -41.36 -1.47 -22.18
C GLY A 184 -40.54 -0.25 -21.75
N ALA A 185 -40.92 0.91 -22.29
CA ALA A 185 -40.09 2.13 -22.21
C ALA A 185 -39.97 2.69 -20.78
N ALA A 186 -41.09 2.83 -20.06
CA ALA A 186 -41.09 3.46 -18.73
C ALA A 186 -40.31 2.65 -17.68
N GLU A 187 -40.50 1.33 -17.63
CA GLU A 187 -39.71 0.47 -16.72
C GLU A 187 -38.22 0.50 -17.11
N SER A 188 -37.91 0.50 -18.41
CA SER A 188 -36.54 0.53 -18.92
C SER A 188 -35.82 1.82 -18.52
N GLU A 189 -36.51 2.96 -18.64
CA GLU A 189 -36.00 4.27 -18.25
C GLU A 189 -35.74 4.32 -16.74
N ALA A 190 -36.67 3.82 -15.92
CA ALA A 190 -36.51 3.76 -14.47
C ALA A 190 -35.33 2.87 -14.04
N LEU A 191 -35.18 1.68 -14.65
CA LEU A 191 -34.08 0.76 -14.38
C LEU A 191 -32.73 1.38 -14.76
N MET A 192 -32.65 2.02 -15.92
CA MET A 192 -31.44 2.70 -16.39
C MET A 192 -31.08 3.91 -15.51
N ALA A 193 -32.07 4.74 -15.14
CA ALA A 193 -31.86 5.87 -14.24
C ALA A 193 -31.32 5.42 -12.87
N ARG A 194 -31.81 4.29 -12.34
CA ARG A 194 -31.29 3.71 -11.09
C ARG A 194 -29.84 3.23 -11.25
N ALA A 195 -29.50 2.55 -12.34
CA ALA A 195 -28.14 2.11 -12.62
C ALA A 195 -27.16 3.28 -12.79
N LEU A 196 -27.54 4.31 -13.56
CA LEU A 196 -26.75 5.53 -13.77
C LEU A 196 -26.56 6.32 -12.47
N THR A 197 -27.57 6.33 -11.60
CA THR A 197 -27.46 6.91 -10.25
C THR A 197 -26.41 6.15 -9.45
N GLN A 198 -26.50 4.83 -9.33
CA GLN A 198 -25.50 4.03 -8.62
C GLN A 198 -24.08 4.24 -9.18
N HIS A 199 -23.95 4.30 -10.51
CA HIS A 199 -22.68 4.57 -11.18
C HIS A 199 -22.08 5.92 -10.76
N CYS A 200 -22.86 7.00 -10.84
CA CYS A 200 -22.41 8.32 -10.41
C CYS A 200 -22.02 8.33 -8.93
N LEU A 201 -22.88 7.80 -8.05
CA LEU A 201 -22.63 7.83 -6.60
C LEU A 201 -21.39 7.04 -6.22
N ALA A 202 -21.15 5.88 -6.82
CA ALA A 202 -19.95 5.08 -6.60
C ALA A 202 -18.68 5.81 -7.03
N ARG A 203 -18.68 6.42 -8.23
CA ARG A 203 -17.54 7.19 -8.73
C ARG A 203 -17.28 8.47 -7.94
N ALA A 204 -18.34 9.09 -7.44
CA ALA A 204 -18.25 10.28 -6.60
C ALA A 204 -17.92 9.99 -5.13
N GLY A 205 -17.84 8.71 -4.72
CA GLY A 205 -17.70 8.32 -3.31
C GLY A 205 -18.79 8.94 -2.45
N HIS A 206 -20.03 8.95 -2.95
CA HIS A 206 -21.14 9.63 -2.31
C HIS A 206 -21.65 8.83 -1.08
N PRO A 207 -22.05 9.46 0.04
CA PRO A 207 -22.50 8.74 1.24
C PRO A 207 -23.74 7.84 1.05
N LEU A 208 -24.53 8.11 0.01
CA LEU A 208 -25.70 7.30 -0.37
C LEU A 208 -25.37 6.16 -1.35
N ASP A 209 -24.13 6.03 -1.81
CA ASP A 209 -23.70 4.81 -2.53
C ASP A 209 -23.90 3.60 -1.59
N PRO A 210 -24.63 2.55 -2.00
CA PRO A 210 -24.83 1.34 -1.20
C PRO A 210 -23.54 0.75 -0.64
N GLU A 211 -22.44 0.79 -1.39
CA GLU A 211 -21.15 0.26 -0.91
C GLU A 211 -20.51 1.20 0.12
N VAL A 212 -20.62 2.52 -0.06
CA VAL A 212 -20.19 3.51 0.95
C VAL A 212 -21.06 3.46 2.20
N LYS A 213 -22.37 3.26 2.06
CA LYS A 213 -23.34 3.16 3.17
C LYS A 213 -23.11 1.93 4.04
N LYS A 214 -22.59 0.85 3.46
CA LYS A 214 -22.25 -0.39 4.17
C LYS A 214 -20.93 -0.30 4.94
N LEU A 215 -20.08 0.70 4.65
CA LEU A 215 -18.85 0.91 5.38
C LEU A 215 -19.17 1.61 6.71
N PRO A 216 -18.73 1.06 7.86
CA PRO A 216 -18.93 1.75 9.13
C PRO A 216 -18.33 3.16 9.09
N GLY A 217 -19.02 4.13 9.72
CA GLY A 217 -18.59 5.52 9.96
C GLY A 217 -18.17 6.40 8.79
N LYS A 218 -18.78 6.24 7.61
CA LYS A 218 -18.68 7.23 6.53
C LYS A 218 -19.77 8.30 6.56
N LEU A 219 -20.59 8.35 7.62
CA LEU A 219 -21.38 9.53 7.96
C LEU A 219 -20.55 10.65 8.63
N ALA A 220 -19.27 10.40 8.94
CA ALA A 220 -18.31 11.41 9.37
C ALA A 220 -17.98 12.40 8.23
N PHE A 221 -18.92 13.32 7.99
CA PHE A 221 -18.71 14.50 7.15
C PHE A 221 -17.57 15.34 7.75
N GLY A 222 -16.44 15.32 7.05
CA GLY A 222 -15.20 15.99 7.43
C GLY A 222 -13.97 15.35 6.79
N VAL A 223 -13.93 14.01 6.68
CA VAL A 223 -12.72 13.28 6.24
C VAL A 223 -12.87 12.64 4.85
N ALA A 224 -14.09 12.46 4.33
CA ALA A 224 -14.34 11.87 3.00
C ALA A 224 -14.52 12.90 1.86
N LEU A 225 -13.96 14.10 2.01
CA LEU A 225 -13.99 15.14 0.96
C LEU A 225 -12.96 14.88 -0.16
N GLU A 226 -11.98 13.99 0.03
CA GLU A 226 -10.75 13.98 -0.80
C GLU A 226 -10.54 12.76 -1.70
N ARG A 227 -11.43 11.76 -1.70
CA ARG A 227 -11.32 10.58 -2.59
C ARG A 227 -12.39 10.57 -3.69
N ILE A 228 -12.60 11.72 -4.33
CA ILE A 228 -13.33 11.77 -5.60
C ILE A 228 -12.31 11.59 -6.72
N ASP A 229 -12.45 10.55 -7.52
CA ASP A 229 -11.81 10.50 -8.84
C ASP A 229 -12.54 11.49 -9.74
N SER A 230 -12.15 12.76 -9.69
CA SER A 230 -12.87 13.84 -10.36
C SER A 230 -12.99 13.59 -11.87
N ALA A 231 -12.01 12.93 -12.50
CA ALA A 231 -12.05 12.65 -13.93
C ALA A 231 -13.13 11.62 -14.27
N ALA A 232 -13.15 10.48 -13.57
CA ALA A 232 -14.16 9.44 -13.81
C ALA A 232 -15.57 9.87 -13.35
N ALA A 233 -15.65 10.57 -12.23
CA ALA A 233 -16.92 11.03 -11.67
C ALA A 233 -17.57 12.14 -12.51
N THR A 234 -16.78 12.99 -13.19
CA THR A 234 -17.34 14.05 -14.04
C THR A 234 -18.23 13.46 -15.14
N THR A 235 -17.74 12.44 -15.86
CA THR A 235 -18.51 11.79 -16.93
C THR A 235 -19.71 11.04 -16.37
N ALA A 236 -19.51 10.28 -15.29
CA ALA A 236 -20.55 9.46 -14.66
C ALA A 236 -21.74 10.30 -14.15
N CYS A 237 -21.45 11.50 -13.63
CA CYS A 237 -22.45 12.39 -13.01
C CYS A 237 -22.90 13.54 -13.91
N ALA A 238 -22.45 13.63 -15.17
CA ALA A 238 -22.72 14.77 -16.05
C ALA A 238 -24.23 15.03 -16.26
N TRP A 239 -25.03 13.98 -16.29
CA TRP A 239 -26.49 14.05 -16.39
C TRP A 239 -27.15 14.72 -15.17
N GLY A 240 -26.40 14.90 -14.06
CA GLY A 240 -26.82 15.67 -12.90
C GLY A 240 -27.23 17.11 -13.19
N ALA A 241 -26.83 17.67 -14.34
CA ALA A 241 -27.26 19.01 -14.76
C ALA A 241 -28.69 19.06 -15.32
N GLN A 242 -29.27 17.92 -15.71
CA GLN A 242 -30.59 17.85 -16.33
C GLN A 242 -31.71 18.03 -15.28
N PRO A 243 -32.87 18.62 -15.63
CA PRO A 243 -34.00 18.86 -14.71
C PRO A 243 -34.48 17.63 -13.91
N GLU A 244 -34.49 16.47 -14.55
CA GLU A 244 -34.93 15.18 -14.03
C GLU A 244 -33.93 14.52 -13.06
N ALA A 245 -32.70 15.05 -12.96
CA ALA A 245 -31.68 14.46 -12.13
C ALA A 245 -32.06 14.47 -10.63
N PRO A 246 -31.90 13.33 -9.91
CA PRO A 246 -32.17 13.25 -8.49
C PRO A 246 -31.11 14.00 -7.69
N ASP A 247 -31.49 14.51 -6.53
CA ASP A 247 -30.62 15.37 -5.69
C ASP A 247 -29.26 14.75 -5.32
N PRO A 248 -29.14 13.44 -5.03
CA PRO A 248 -27.84 12.82 -4.77
C PRO A 248 -26.85 12.97 -5.95
N VAL A 249 -27.35 12.89 -7.19
CA VAL A 249 -26.53 13.01 -8.40
C VAL A 249 -26.17 14.47 -8.64
N ARG A 250 -27.13 15.39 -8.47
CA ARG A 250 -26.88 16.85 -8.51
C ARG A 250 -25.81 17.26 -7.50
N TYR A 251 -25.92 16.77 -6.27
CA TYR A 251 -24.97 17.06 -5.21
C TYR A 251 -23.59 16.43 -5.47
N ALA A 252 -23.54 15.20 -5.98
CA ALA A 252 -22.28 14.59 -6.42
C ALA A 252 -21.58 15.45 -7.48
N LEU A 253 -22.32 15.93 -8.49
CA LEU A 253 -21.79 16.84 -9.51
C LEU A 253 -21.36 18.20 -8.91
N ALA A 254 -22.13 18.76 -7.98
CA ALA A 254 -21.77 20.00 -7.29
C ALA A 254 -20.45 19.86 -6.52
N ARG A 255 -20.21 18.74 -5.82
CA ARG A 255 -18.94 18.46 -5.14
C ARG A 255 -17.75 18.39 -6.11
N ILE A 256 -17.95 17.77 -7.28
CA ILE A 256 -16.92 17.70 -8.33
C ILE A 256 -16.54 19.11 -8.78
N HIS A 257 -17.52 19.99 -9.02
CA HIS A 257 -17.26 21.37 -9.42
C HIS A 257 -16.58 22.19 -8.31
N VAL A 258 -16.91 21.97 -7.03
CA VAL A 258 -16.20 22.59 -5.90
C VAL A 258 -14.71 22.21 -5.89
N GLN A 259 -14.40 20.92 -6.09
CA GLN A 259 -13.02 20.44 -6.16
C GLN A 259 -12.27 21.01 -7.36
N ALA A 260 -12.95 21.14 -8.50
CA ALA A 260 -12.43 21.76 -9.72
C ALA A 260 -12.40 23.31 -9.65
N LYS A 261 -12.86 23.93 -8.55
CA LYS A 261 -13.00 25.38 -8.37
C LYS A 261 -13.89 26.06 -9.41
N GLN A 262 -14.86 25.34 -9.97
CA GLN A 262 -15.85 25.81 -10.95
C GLN A 262 -17.12 26.30 -10.24
N TYR A 263 -16.99 27.37 -9.47
CA TYR A 263 -18.06 27.85 -8.60
C TYR A 263 -19.24 28.48 -9.35
N ASP A 264 -19.01 28.93 -10.58
CA ASP A 264 -20.02 29.46 -11.52
C ASP A 264 -21.12 28.45 -11.86
N ARG A 265 -20.81 27.15 -11.80
CA ARG A 265 -21.74 26.06 -12.10
C ARG A 265 -22.62 25.64 -10.93
N LEU A 266 -22.30 26.10 -9.72
CA LEU A 266 -22.97 25.63 -8.50
C LEU A 266 -24.42 26.11 -8.35
N PRO A 267 -24.80 27.36 -8.68
CA PRO A 267 -26.18 27.82 -8.50
C PRO A 267 -27.20 26.94 -9.24
N ALA A 268 -26.95 26.60 -10.51
CA ALA A 268 -27.86 25.77 -11.30
C ALA A 268 -28.07 24.36 -10.72
N LEU A 269 -27.08 23.84 -10.00
CA LEU A 269 -27.16 22.53 -9.36
C LEU A 269 -27.79 22.62 -7.97
N MET A 270 -27.46 23.68 -7.20
CA MET A 270 -27.79 23.78 -5.78
C MET A 270 -29.15 24.40 -5.51
N GLU A 271 -29.57 25.43 -6.25
CA GLU A 271 -30.85 26.11 -5.98
C GLU A 271 -32.06 25.15 -5.98
N PRO A 272 -32.19 24.20 -6.93
CA PRO A 272 -33.29 23.22 -6.89
C PRO A 272 -33.24 22.29 -5.66
N MET A 273 -32.04 21.97 -5.17
CA MET A 273 -31.86 21.12 -3.99
C MET A 273 -32.19 21.89 -2.70
N ILE A 274 -31.74 23.14 -2.62
CA ILE A 274 -32.01 24.04 -1.49
C ILE A 274 -33.51 24.33 -1.37
N ALA A 275 -34.18 24.60 -2.50
CA ALA A 275 -35.63 24.80 -2.54
C ALA A 275 -36.42 23.58 -2.04
N ARG A 276 -35.85 22.38 -2.16
CA ARG A 276 -36.41 21.12 -1.65
C ARG A 276 -35.90 20.75 -0.24
N ASP A 277 -35.22 21.68 0.44
CA ASP A 277 -34.67 21.50 1.79
C ASP A 277 -33.70 20.29 1.88
N TYR A 278 -32.93 20.03 0.80
CA TYR A 278 -31.98 18.91 0.76
C TYR A 278 -30.77 19.18 1.67
N PRO A 279 -30.53 18.38 2.73
CA PRO A 279 -29.60 18.72 3.79
C PRO A 279 -28.15 18.89 3.33
N PHE A 280 -27.71 18.07 2.37
CA PHE A 280 -26.35 18.16 1.85
C PHE A 280 -26.11 19.42 1.02
N ALA A 281 -27.13 19.93 0.32
CA ALA A 281 -27.03 21.19 -0.40
C ALA A 281 -26.98 22.39 0.56
N LEU A 282 -27.74 22.35 1.67
CA LEU A 282 -27.69 23.36 2.72
C LEU A 282 -26.33 23.41 3.41
N LEU A 283 -25.75 22.25 3.74
CA LEU A 283 -24.40 22.15 4.29
C LEU A 283 -23.35 22.70 3.33
N LEU A 284 -23.47 22.36 2.04
CA LEU A 284 -22.55 22.88 1.03
C LEU A 284 -22.70 24.39 0.84
N ARG A 285 -23.93 24.91 0.87
CA ARG A 285 -24.20 26.36 0.78
C ARG A 285 -23.61 27.10 1.97
N ALA A 286 -23.74 26.56 3.17
CA ALA A 286 -23.11 27.12 4.35
C ALA A 286 -21.58 27.12 4.24
N ASP A 287 -20.97 26.05 3.71
CA ASP A 287 -19.52 26.01 3.45
C ASP A 287 -19.09 27.05 2.42
N GLN A 288 -19.86 27.23 1.34
CA GLN A 288 -19.62 28.29 0.35
C GLN A 288 -19.63 29.68 0.99
N LEU A 289 -20.64 29.97 1.82
CA LEU A 289 -20.75 31.26 2.52
C LEU A 289 -19.60 31.45 3.51
N MET A 290 -19.32 30.48 4.37
CA MET A 290 -18.29 30.60 5.39
C MET A 290 -16.88 30.76 4.81
N ARG A 291 -16.58 30.11 3.69
CA ARG A 291 -15.24 30.10 3.06
C ARG A 291 -15.10 31.04 1.87
N GLY A 292 -16.20 31.66 1.41
CA GLY A 292 -16.21 32.50 0.22
C GLY A 292 -15.97 31.74 -1.09
N LEU A 293 -16.55 30.55 -1.25
CA LEU A 293 -16.36 29.71 -2.45
C LEU A 293 -17.25 30.19 -3.61
N GLY A 294 -16.73 31.13 -4.40
CA GLY A 294 -17.45 31.75 -5.53
C GLY A 294 -18.50 32.77 -5.11
N VAL A 295 -18.55 33.12 -3.83
CA VAL A 295 -19.40 34.15 -3.23
C VAL A 295 -18.57 34.95 -2.22
N GLY A 296 -19.03 36.13 -1.82
CA GLY A 296 -18.41 36.86 -0.71
C GLY A 296 -18.47 36.02 0.58
N ALA A 297 -17.37 35.98 1.33
CA ALA A 297 -17.32 35.25 2.60
C ALA A 297 -18.25 35.91 3.63
N ASP A 298 -19.19 35.14 4.16
CA ASP A 298 -20.13 35.52 5.19
C ASP A 298 -20.36 34.34 6.15
N VAL A 299 -19.53 34.29 7.19
CA VAL A 299 -19.61 33.25 8.22
C VAL A 299 -20.93 33.34 8.99
N ALA A 300 -21.47 34.55 9.19
CA ALA A 300 -22.71 34.74 9.93
C ALA A 300 -23.93 34.22 9.15
N ALA A 301 -24.00 34.49 7.84
CA ALA A 301 -25.04 33.93 6.98
C ALA A 301 -24.96 32.41 6.90
N GLY A 302 -23.75 31.85 6.75
CA GLY A 302 -23.54 30.41 6.77
C GLY A 302 -24.00 29.76 8.08
N ARG A 303 -23.67 30.38 9.23
CA ARG A 303 -24.13 29.91 10.55
C ARG A 303 -25.65 29.96 10.68
N ARG A 304 -26.28 31.09 10.34
CA ARG A 304 -27.74 31.28 10.43
C ARG A 304 -28.50 30.26 9.58
N LEU A 305 -28.00 29.98 8.38
CA LEU A 305 -28.56 28.95 7.50
C LEU A 305 -28.59 27.57 8.18
N LEU A 306 -27.48 27.20 8.84
CA LEU A 306 -27.40 25.93 9.55
C LEU A 306 -28.24 25.93 10.83
N GLU A 307 -28.29 27.04 11.57
CA GLU A 307 -29.13 27.20 12.77
C GLU A 307 -30.63 27.04 12.43
N ASP A 308 -31.08 27.62 11.30
CA ASP A 308 -32.46 27.47 10.83
C ASP A 308 -32.79 26.03 10.40
N ALA A 309 -31.86 25.36 9.73
CA ALA A 309 -32.08 24.02 9.18
C ALA A 309 -31.87 22.89 10.20
N ALA A 310 -31.05 23.10 11.24
CA ALA A 310 -30.72 22.08 12.25
C ALA A 310 -31.94 21.43 12.93
N PRO A 311 -33.02 22.16 13.30
CA PRO A 311 -34.24 21.56 13.86
C PRO A 311 -34.89 20.50 12.97
N ARG A 312 -34.78 20.65 11.64
CA ARG A 312 -35.41 19.77 10.65
C ARG A 312 -34.48 18.66 10.17
N HIS A 313 -33.16 18.85 10.32
CA HIS A 313 -32.14 17.97 9.75
C HIS A 313 -31.13 17.51 10.81
N PRO A 314 -31.24 16.28 11.33
CA PRO A 314 -30.32 15.74 12.34
C PRO A 314 -28.84 15.77 11.92
N LEU A 315 -28.57 15.56 10.63
CA LEU A 315 -27.21 15.67 10.08
C LEU A 315 -26.68 17.10 10.15
N ILE A 316 -27.52 18.11 9.91
CA ILE A 316 -27.14 19.52 10.04
C ILE A 316 -26.90 19.85 11.51
N ALA A 317 -27.77 19.39 12.42
CA ALA A 317 -27.55 19.58 13.86
C ALA A 317 -26.19 19.01 14.30
N TYR A 318 -25.85 17.78 13.90
CA TYR A 318 -24.54 17.20 14.17
C TYR A 318 -23.38 18.07 13.64
N ASN A 319 -23.44 18.46 12.36
CA ASN A 319 -22.37 19.25 11.73
C ASN A 319 -22.23 20.63 12.39
N LEU A 320 -23.34 21.30 12.69
CA LEU A 320 -23.33 22.57 13.40
C LEU A 320 -22.74 22.41 14.81
N GLY A 321 -23.06 21.32 15.50
CA GLY A 321 -22.47 20.99 16.79
C GLY A 321 -20.95 20.81 16.72
N ALA A 322 -20.45 20.12 15.70
CA ALA A 322 -19.01 19.98 15.45
C ALA A 322 -18.34 21.31 15.12
N MET A 323 -19.01 22.20 14.37
CA MET A 323 -18.51 23.54 14.10
C MET A 323 -18.40 24.39 15.38
N HIS A 324 -19.37 24.27 16.29
CA HIS A 324 -19.29 24.92 17.61
C HIS A 324 -18.16 24.35 18.47
N ALA A 325 -18.05 23.03 18.58
CA ALA A 325 -16.98 22.37 19.36
C ALA A 325 -15.57 22.68 18.81
N GLY A 326 -15.44 22.81 17.49
CA GLY A 326 -14.19 23.17 16.83
C GLY A 326 -13.88 24.67 16.78
N GLY A 327 -14.74 25.54 17.31
CA GLY A 327 -14.52 26.99 17.26
C GLY A 327 -14.61 27.61 15.87
N ARG A 328 -15.38 27.02 14.94
CA ARG A 328 -15.51 27.57 13.57
C ARG A 328 -16.16 28.96 13.52
N PHE A 329 -16.84 29.35 14.59
CA PHE A 329 -17.47 30.66 14.77
C PHE A 329 -16.75 31.55 15.79
N GLY A 330 -15.49 31.24 16.13
CA GLY A 330 -14.71 31.96 17.15
C GLY A 330 -14.13 31.01 18.19
N GLN A 331 -14.40 31.26 19.47
CA GLN A 331 -14.02 30.32 20.53
C GLN A 331 -14.94 29.09 20.52
N PRO A 332 -14.45 27.90 20.90
CA PRO A 332 -15.30 26.72 21.07
C PRO A 332 -16.48 26.97 22.00
N ASP A 333 -17.68 26.61 21.54
CA ASP A 333 -18.92 26.64 22.34
C ASP A 333 -19.41 25.21 22.58
N TYR A 334 -18.86 24.57 23.60
CA TYR A 334 -19.19 23.20 23.94
C TYR A 334 -20.62 23.03 24.47
N ALA A 335 -21.23 24.08 25.01
CA ALA A 335 -22.61 24.04 25.48
C ALA A 335 -23.59 23.98 24.29
N ALA A 336 -23.37 24.82 23.28
CA ALA A 336 -24.11 24.75 22.03
C ALA A 336 -23.87 23.41 21.31
N ALA A 337 -22.60 22.96 21.25
CA ALA A 337 -22.25 21.68 20.64
C ALA A 337 -22.98 20.51 21.29
N ARG A 338 -22.98 20.44 22.63
CA ARG A 338 -23.69 19.40 23.38
C ARG A 338 -25.17 19.35 23.04
N ARG A 339 -25.88 20.49 23.08
CA ARG A 339 -27.31 20.55 22.79
C ARG A 339 -27.62 20.04 21.37
N LEU A 340 -26.81 20.44 20.39
CA LEU A 340 -26.96 20.02 19.00
C LEU A 340 -26.64 18.54 18.81
N TYR A 341 -25.62 18.02 19.50
CA TYR A 341 -25.33 16.59 19.49
C TYR A 341 -26.42 15.77 20.19
N GLU A 342 -26.98 16.23 21.31
CA GLU A 342 -28.11 15.58 21.99
C GLU A 342 -29.32 15.50 21.05
N GLN A 343 -29.63 16.57 20.34
CA GLN A 343 -30.69 16.60 19.32
C GLN A 343 -30.44 15.59 18.20
N ALA A 344 -29.24 15.57 17.62
CA ALA A 344 -28.89 14.65 16.54
C ALA A 344 -28.82 13.19 17.00
N ALA A 345 -28.31 12.93 18.21
CA ALA A 345 -28.23 11.61 18.81
C ALA A 345 -29.61 11.02 19.10
N ALA A 346 -30.56 11.85 19.58
CA ALA A 346 -31.95 11.46 19.78
C ALA A 346 -32.64 11.03 18.47
N ALA A 347 -32.21 11.58 17.34
CA ALA A 347 -32.65 11.18 16.00
C ALA A 347 -31.83 10.02 15.39
N GLY A 348 -30.96 9.37 16.17
CA GLY A 348 -30.21 8.18 15.75
C GLY A 348 -28.88 8.46 15.03
N VAL A 349 -28.39 9.70 15.01
CA VAL A 349 -27.10 10.02 14.38
C VAL A 349 -25.95 9.48 15.23
N GLY A 350 -25.33 8.37 14.81
CA GLY A 350 -24.22 7.72 15.53
C GLY A 350 -23.03 8.65 15.79
N ALA A 351 -22.64 9.46 14.79
CA ALA A 351 -21.57 10.45 14.94
C ALA A 351 -21.83 11.47 16.05
N ALA A 352 -23.09 11.84 16.30
CA ALA A 352 -23.45 12.74 17.38
C ALA A 352 -23.28 12.10 18.76
N LYS A 353 -23.56 10.79 18.89
CA LYS A 353 -23.28 10.04 20.12
C LYS A 353 -21.79 10.00 20.42
N VAL A 354 -20.95 9.75 19.40
CA VAL A 354 -19.49 9.81 19.54
C VAL A 354 -19.03 11.22 19.91
N GLY A 355 -19.59 12.26 19.28
CA GLY A 355 -19.33 13.66 19.64
C GLY A 355 -19.62 13.97 21.10
N LEU A 356 -20.77 13.51 21.63
CA LEU A 356 -21.08 13.61 23.06
C LEU A 356 -20.08 12.82 23.91
N GLY A 357 -19.69 11.63 23.46
CA GLY A 357 -18.68 10.81 24.13
C GLY A 357 -17.38 11.56 24.34
N TYR A 358 -16.89 12.28 23.32
CA TYR A 358 -15.71 13.14 23.46
C TYR A 358 -15.92 14.27 24.45
N LEU A 359 -17.08 14.95 24.45
CA LEU A 359 -17.34 16.02 25.42
C LEU A 359 -17.28 15.51 26.87
N TYR A 360 -17.83 14.33 27.15
CA TYR A 360 -17.77 13.71 28.49
C TYR A 360 -16.39 13.14 28.82
N ALA A 361 -15.66 12.58 27.85
CA ALA A 361 -14.31 12.06 28.08
C ALA A 361 -13.32 13.18 28.43
N ASP A 362 -13.43 14.33 27.76
CA ASP A 362 -12.53 15.46 27.95
C ASP A 362 -12.99 16.43 29.06
N GLY A 363 -14.26 16.36 29.47
CA GLY A 363 -14.87 17.36 30.35
C GLY A 363 -15.07 18.71 29.65
N ALA A 364 -15.30 18.71 28.35
CA ALA A 364 -15.45 19.91 27.54
C ALA A 364 -16.90 20.43 27.61
N GLY A 365 -17.13 21.51 28.36
CA GLY A 365 -18.47 22.09 28.56
C GLY A 365 -19.41 21.24 29.44
N VAL A 366 -18.92 20.14 29.99
CA VAL A 366 -19.58 19.24 30.94
C VAL A 366 -18.56 18.71 31.95
N ALA A 367 -19.01 18.19 33.09
CA ALA A 367 -18.12 17.45 33.98
C ALA A 367 -17.61 16.19 33.27
N ARG A 368 -16.32 15.89 33.46
CA ARG A 368 -15.70 14.67 32.92
C ARG A 368 -16.36 13.43 33.50
N ASP A 369 -16.77 12.52 32.64
CA ASP A 369 -17.49 11.29 32.97
C ASP A 369 -17.12 10.20 31.95
N GLU A 370 -16.04 9.46 32.24
CA GLU A 370 -15.54 8.42 31.33
C GLU A 370 -16.51 7.23 31.16
N PRO A 371 -17.20 6.73 32.21
CA PRO A 371 -18.20 5.68 32.04
C PRO A 371 -19.34 6.09 31.10
N ARG A 372 -19.81 7.33 31.21
CA ARG A 372 -20.81 7.86 30.28
C ARG A 372 -20.26 8.00 28.87
N ALA A 373 -19.03 8.48 28.72
CA ALA A 373 -18.37 8.55 27.42
C ALA A 373 -18.26 7.18 26.75
N PHE A 374 -17.84 6.16 27.49
CA PHE A 374 -17.79 4.77 27.02
C PHE A 374 -19.15 4.28 26.54
N GLY A 375 -20.22 4.52 27.32
CA GLY A 375 -21.58 4.18 26.91
C GLY A 375 -21.98 4.82 25.58
N LEU A 376 -21.68 6.12 25.41
CA LEU A 376 -21.96 6.87 24.19
C LEU A 376 -21.14 6.39 22.98
N PHE A 377 -19.87 6.04 23.16
CA PHE A 377 -19.04 5.45 22.11
C PHE A 377 -19.60 4.11 21.64
N ARG A 378 -20.02 3.25 22.58
CA ARG A 378 -20.62 1.96 22.28
C ARG A 378 -21.93 2.13 21.52
N GLU A 379 -22.80 3.02 21.98
CA GLU A 379 -24.04 3.31 21.27
C GLU A 379 -23.80 3.92 19.87
N GLY A 380 -22.70 4.63 19.67
CA GLY A 380 -22.24 5.09 18.36
C GLY A 380 -21.85 3.91 17.46
N ALA A 381 -21.09 2.95 18.00
CA ALA A 381 -20.74 1.71 17.30
C ALA A 381 -21.97 0.89 16.93
N ASP A 382 -22.94 0.76 17.84
CA ASP A 382 -24.21 0.06 17.61
C ASP A 382 -25.06 0.74 16.52
N ALA A 383 -24.90 2.06 16.36
CA ALA A 383 -25.50 2.84 15.26
C ALA A 383 -24.68 2.78 13.95
N GLY A 384 -23.60 2.00 13.89
CA GLY A 384 -22.76 1.83 12.69
C GLY A 384 -21.66 2.89 12.52
N GLU A 385 -21.40 3.73 13.53
CA GLU A 385 -20.37 4.77 13.46
C GLU A 385 -18.97 4.20 13.75
N LEU A 386 -18.07 4.28 12.77
CA LEU A 386 -16.68 3.75 12.80
C LEU A 386 -15.87 4.34 13.94
N ALA A 387 -15.98 5.65 14.16
CA ALA A 387 -15.34 6.27 15.31
C ALA A 387 -15.84 5.65 16.61
N GLY A 388 -17.14 5.32 16.71
CA GLY A 388 -17.69 4.57 17.84
C GLY A 388 -17.01 3.22 18.03
N TYR A 389 -16.79 2.43 16.96
CA TYR A 389 -16.04 1.17 17.05
C TYR A 389 -14.61 1.37 17.56
N VAL A 390 -13.90 2.36 17.03
CA VAL A 390 -12.51 2.66 17.41
C VAL A 390 -12.42 3.09 18.87
N GLU A 391 -13.25 4.04 19.27
CA GLU A 391 -13.28 4.60 20.62
C GLU A 391 -13.70 3.55 21.66
N THR A 392 -14.69 2.72 21.34
CA THR A 392 -15.12 1.60 22.20
C THR A 392 -14.01 0.57 22.35
N GLY A 393 -13.39 0.17 21.24
CA GLY A 393 -12.26 -0.76 21.26
C GLY A 393 -11.07 -0.23 22.04
N ARG A 394 -10.75 1.06 21.90
CA ARG A 394 -9.69 1.73 22.66
C ARG A 394 -10.00 1.79 24.15
N ALA A 395 -11.23 2.15 24.51
CA ALA A 395 -11.69 2.21 25.89
C ALA A 395 -11.60 0.83 26.57
N LEU A 396 -12.04 -0.24 25.91
CA LEU A 396 -11.91 -1.62 26.40
C LEU A 396 -10.44 -2.07 26.51
N TYR A 397 -9.59 -1.66 25.56
CA TYR A 397 -8.17 -2.02 25.58
C TYR A 397 -7.44 -1.43 26.79
N PHE A 398 -7.65 -0.14 27.09
CA PHE A 398 -6.98 0.54 28.20
C PHE A 398 -7.73 0.42 29.53
N GLY A 399 -9.04 0.15 29.51
CA GLY A 399 -9.93 0.20 30.66
C GLY A 399 -10.36 1.63 31.02
N THR A 400 -10.56 2.50 30.03
CA THR A 400 -11.00 3.89 30.24
C THR A 400 -12.52 3.96 30.36
N GLY A 401 -13.06 4.39 31.50
CA GLY A 401 -14.51 4.37 31.76
C GLY A 401 -15.15 2.98 31.84
N THR A 402 -14.37 1.90 31.77
CA THR A 402 -14.81 0.51 31.78
C THR A 402 -13.70 -0.42 32.32
N GLY A 403 -13.99 -1.70 32.53
CA GLY A 403 -12.97 -2.70 32.81
C GLY A 403 -12.13 -3.02 31.57
N ARG A 404 -10.87 -3.45 31.76
CA ARG A 404 -10.05 -3.94 30.64
C ARG A 404 -10.62 -5.23 30.07
N ASP A 405 -10.80 -5.26 28.76
CA ASP A 405 -11.26 -6.42 27.99
C ASP A 405 -10.60 -6.42 26.62
N HIS A 406 -9.52 -7.18 26.49
CA HIS A 406 -8.78 -7.26 25.23
C HIS A 406 -9.54 -8.04 24.14
N GLU A 407 -10.39 -9.00 24.51
CA GLU A 407 -11.16 -9.78 23.53
C GLU A 407 -12.26 -8.91 22.92
N GLY A 408 -13.03 -8.21 23.76
CA GLY A 408 -14.01 -7.23 23.32
C GLY A 408 -13.36 -6.10 22.51
N ALA A 409 -12.22 -5.57 22.98
CA ALA A 409 -11.47 -4.55 22.25
C ALA A 409 -11.10 -5.00 20.83
N TYR A 410 -10.56 -6.21 20.68
CA TYR A 410 -10.22 -6.75 19.37
C TYR A 410 -11.46 -6.92 18.48
N GLY A 411 -12.59 -7.37 19.03
CA GLY A 411 -13.84 -7.50 18.28
C GLY A 411 -14.30 -6.19 17.63
N TYR A 412 -14.32 -5.09 18.40
CA TYR A 412 -14.65 -3.76 17.89
C TYR A 412 -13.62 -3.25 16.89
N LEU A 413 -12.32 -3.32 17.21
CA LEU A 413 -11.24 -2.82 16.37
C LEU A 413 -11.11 -3.60 15.06
N LYS A 414 -11.34 -4.92 15.06
CA LYS A 414 -11.33 -5.75 13.84
C LYS A 414 -12.37 -5.28 12.84
N THR A 415 -13.57 -4.91 13.32
CA THR A 415 -14.65 -4.40 12.48
C THR A 415 -14.25 -3.08 11.83
N ALA A 416 -13.66 -2.17 12.61
CA ALA A 416 -13.17 -0.90 12.08
C ALA A 416 -11.95 -1.06 11.14
N ALA A 417 -11.05 -2.00 11.43
CA ALA A 417 -9.89 -2.29 10.60
C ALA A 417 -10.28 -2.89 9.24
N ALA A 418 -11.35 -3.70 9.19
CA ALA A 418 -11.93 -4.23 7.95
C ALA A 418 -12.56 -3.15 7.06
N ALA A 419 -12.85 -1.98 7.63
CA ALA A 419 -13.30 -0.78 6.90
C ALA A 419 -12.15 0.19 6.57
N ASP A 420 -10.90 -0.30 6.60
CA ASP A 420 -9.68 0.45 6.31
C ASP A 420 -9.42 1.64 7.24
N HIS A 421 -9.91 1.61 8.50
CA HIS A 421 -9.60 2.67 9.46
C HIS A 421 -8.13 2.56 9.93
N PRO A 422 -7.25 3.54 9.66
CA PRO A 422 -5.81 3.40 9.91
C PRO A 422 -5.44 3.13 11.37
N GLU A 423 -6.10 3.82 12.30
CA GLU A 423 -5.85 3.63 13.74
C GLU A 423 -6.35 2.26 14.23
N ALA A 424 -7.45 1.76 13.66
CA ALA A 424 -7.98 0.46 14.03
C ALA A 424 -7.08 -0.66 13.47
N GLN A 425 -6.59 -0.50 12.24
CA GLN A 425 -5.61 -1.40 11.63
C GLN A 425 -4.34 -1.46 12.48
N TYR A 426 -3.85 -0.32 12.98
CA TYR A 426 -2.71 -0.29 13.90
C TYR A 426 -2.99 -1.07 15.18
N MET A 427 -4.07 -0.75 15.92
CA MET A 427 -4.36 -1.39 17.19
C MET A 427 -4.68 -2.88 17.03
N ALA A 428 -5.54 -3.26 16.08
CA ALA A 428 -5.87 -4.66 15.80
C ALA A 428 -4.64 -5.44 15.33
N GLY A 429 -3.82 -4.85 14.46
CA GLY A 429 -2.56 -5.46 14.00
C GLY A 429 -1.56 -5.67 15.13
N PHE A 430 -1.43 -4.69 16.02
CA PHE A 430 -0.60 -4.81 17.23
C PHE A 430 -1.12 -5.92 18.14
N MET A 431 -2.42 -5.93 18.47
CA MET A 431 -3.04 -6.95 19.31
C MET A 431 -2.87 -8.37 18.75
N LEU A 432 -3.07 -8.56 17.44
CA LEU A 432 -2.81 -9.82 16.75
C LEU A 432 -1.34 -10.24 16.82
N SER A 433 -0.42 -9.30 16.61
CA SER A 433 1.02 -9.59 16.66
C SER A 433 1.48 -10.00 18.06
N GLN A 434 0.80 -9.54 19.11
CA GLN A 434 1.13 -9.82 20.52
C GLN A 434 0.27 -10.93 21.13
N GLY A 435 -0.82 -11.35 20.47
CA GLY A 435 -1.79 -12.30 21.03
C GLY A 435 -2.64 -11.71 22.17
N GLN A 436 -2.94 -10.42 22.12
CA GLN A 436 -3.74 -9.73 23.15
C GLN A 436 -5.23 -9.85 22.83
N GLY A 437 -5.97 -10.67 23.58
CA GLY A 437 -7.42 -10.87 23.38
C GLY A 437 -7.78 -11.63 22.09
N VAL A 438 -6.78 -12.16 21.38
CA VAL A 438 -6.92 -12.94 20.15
C VAL A 438 -5.73 -13.89 20.03
N ALA A 439 -5.88 -15.01 19.33
CA ALA A 439 -4.77 -15.90 19.02
C ALA A 439 -3.66 -15.14 18.27
N LYS A 440 -2.41 -15.32 18.73
CA LYS A 440 -1.25 -14.62 18.16
C LYS A 440 -1.05 -15.01 16.69
N SER A 441 -0.97 -14.01 15.81
CA SER A 441 -0.65 -14.17 14.40
C SER A 441 0.22 -13.00 13.93
N GLU A 442 1.53 -13.23 13.88
CA GLU A 442 2.47 -12.19 13.47
C GLU A 442 2.30 -11.82 11.99
N THR A 443 1.95 -12.78 11.13
CA THR A 443 1.76 -12.55 9.69
C THR A 443 0.52 -11.70 9.41
N GLU A 444 -0.60 -11.97 10.07
CA GLU A 444 -1.81 -11.15 9.91
C GLU A 444 -1.65 -9.79 10.58
N GLY A 445 -1.02 -9.75 11.77
CA GLY A 445 -0.66 -8.51 12.44
C GLY A 445 0.23 -7.62 11.57
N PHE A 446 1.26 -8.19 10.93
CA PHE A 446 2.14 -7.47 10.02
C PHE A 446 1.39 -6.82 8.85
N LYS A 447 0.44 -7.54 8.22
CA LYS A 447 -0.35 -7.00 7.10
C LYS A 447 -1.17 -5.78 7.51
N LEU A 448 -1.83 -5.83 8.67
CA LEU A 448 -2.62 -4.70 9.18
C LEU A 448 -1.73 -3.52 9.55
N LEU A 449 -0.57 -3.78 10.19
CA LEU A 449 0.40 -2.76 10.53
C LEU A 449 1.02 -2.11 9.29
N GLU A 450 1.25 -2.87 8.21
CA GLU A 450 1.73 -2.35 6.93
C GLU A 450 0.71 -1.42 6.28
N ALA A 451 -0.58 -1.78 6.29
CA ALA A 451 -1.67 -0.91 5.83
C ALA A 451 -1.76 0.40 6.65
N ALA A 452 -1.71 0.30 7.98
CA ALA A 452 -1.70 1.48 8.86
C ALA A 452 -0.47 2.36 8.66
N SER A 453 0.71 1.75 8.46
CA SER A 453 1.95 2.46 8.14
C SER A 453 1.86 3.18 6.80
N ALA A 454 1.27 2.56 5.78
CA ALA A 454 1.04 3.19 4.47
C ALA A 454 0.08 4.40 4.56
N ALA A 455 -0.85 4.38 5.52
CA ALA A 455 -1.71 5.50 5.87
C ALA A 455 -1.04 6.56 6.77
N GLY A 456 0.23 6.40 7.13
CA GLY A 456 1.02 7.40 7.87
C GLY A 456 0.99 7.28 9.39
N ILE A 457 0.44 6.19 9.95
CA ILE A 457 0.43 5.96 11.41
C ILE A 457 1.85 5.63 11.89
N LEU A 458 2.51 6.62 12.49
CA LEU A 458 3.92 6.53 12.91
C LEU A 458 4.23 5.38 13.90
N PRO A 459 3.37 5.06 14.88
CA PRO A 459 3.56 3.87 15.71
C PRO A 459 3.54 2.57 14.89
N ALA A 460 2.67 2.47 13.89
CA ALA A 460 2.61 1.32 13.00
C ALA A 460 3.89 1.19 12.17
N SER A 461 4.42 2.30 11.63
CA SER A 461 5.69 2.30 10.91
C SER A 461 6.86 1.82 11.77
N ALA A 462 6.88 2.18 13.06
CA ALA A 462 7.89 1.68 13.99
C ALA A 462 7.80 0.16 14.19
N GLU A 463 6.58 -0.37 14.36
CA GLU A 463 6.37 -1.81 14.47
C GLU A 463 6.70 -2.55 13.18
N VAL A 464 6.29 -2.04 12.00
CA VAL A 464 6.66 -2.62 10.70
C VAL A 464 8.18 -2.65 10.52
N GLY A 465 8.88 -1.57 10.88
CA GLY A 465 10.34 -1.51 10.83
C GLY A 465 10.99 -2.55 11.73
N ARG A 466 10.51 -2.69 12.97
CA ARG A 466 10.98 -3.71 13.92
C ARG A 466 10.69 -5.13 13.42
N MET A 467 9.46 -5.41 12.99
CA MET A 467 9.05 -6.74 12.51
C MET A 467 9.82 -7.13 11.24
N THR A 468 10.07 -6.18 10.33
CA THR A 468 10.91 -6.39 9.14
C THR A 468 12.36 -6.65 9.53
N TYR A 469 12.89 -5.92 10.52
CA TYR A 469 14.27 -6.09 10.98
C TYR A 469 14.50 -7.50 11.54
N TYR A 470 13.60 -7.98 12.41
CA TYR A 470 13.72 -9.27 13.08
C TYR A 470 13.08 -10.45 12.32
N GLY A 471 12.32 -10.19 11.26
CA GLY A 471 11.59 -11.24 10.53
C GLY A 471 10.38 -11.80 11.29
N LEU A 472 9.65 -10.95 12.00
CA LEU A 472 8.44 -11.34 12.73
C LEU A 472 7.24 -11.22 11.78
N GLY A 473 6.57 -12.34 11.47
CA GLY A 473 5.46 -12.35 10.51
C GLY A 473 5.84 -11.98 9.06
N THR A 474 7.13 -11.82 8.78
CA THR A 474 7.69 -11.46 7.48
C THR A 474 9.11 -12.02 7.34
N ARG A 475 9.71 -11.95 6.15
CA ARG A 475 11.12 -12.33 5.98
C ARG A 475 12.01 -11.25 6.59
N ALA A 476 13.01 -11.67 7.37
CA ALA A 476 13.97 -10.74 7.96
C ALA A 476 14.74 -9.96 6.87
N ASP A 477 14.72 -8.64 6.99
CA ASP A 477 15.47 -7.68 6.18
C ASP A 477 15.93 -6.54 7.10
N ARG A 478 17.13 -6.69 7.65
CA ARG A 478 17.72 -5.76 8.62
C ARG A 478 17.91 -4.37 8.04
N GLN A 479 18.37 -4.28 6.79
CA GLN A 479 18.61 -3.00 6.12
C GLN A 479 17.29 -2.26 5.91
N LYS A 480 16.27 -2.92 5.36
CA LYS A 480 14.96 -2.32 5.13
C LYS A 480 14.28 -1.98 6.45
N GLY A 481 14.34 -2.86 7.44
CA GLY A 481 13.79 -2.62 8.77
C GLY A 481 14.40 -1.40 9.45
N ARG A 482 15.73 -1.26 9.42
CA ARG A 482 16.44 -0.09 9.93
C ARG A 482 16.04 1.18 9.17
N GLN A 483 15.98 1.12 7.84
CA GLN A 483 15.58 2.27 7.02
C GLN A 483 14.17 2.78 7.38
N ILE A 484 13.21 1.87 7.54
CA ILE A 484 11.84 2.21 7.96
C ILE A 484 11.85 2.86 9.35
N LEU A 485 12.63 2.32 10.28
CA LEU A 485 12.78 2.88 11.63
C LEU A 485 13.41 4.28 11.59
N GLU A 486 14.44 4.51 10.79
CA GLU A 486 15.09 5.82 10.61
C GLU A 486 14.13 6.85 10.01
N GLU A 487 13.35 6.46 9.00
CA GLU A 487 12.33 7.34 8.41
C GLU A 487 11.24 7.69 9.43
N ALA A 488 10.71 6.70 10.15
CA ALA A 488 9.71 6.93 11.19
C ALA A 488 10.25 7.81 12.33
N ALA A 489 11.49 7.59 12.76
CA ALA A 489 12.17 8.41 13.77
C ALA A 489 12.37 9.86 13.29
N GLY A 490 12.74 10.04 12.01
CA GLY A 490 12.86 11.36 11.37
C GLY A 490 11.53 12.12 11.31
N LYS A 491 10.41 11.40 11.16
CA LYS A 491 9.04 11.94 11.25
C LYS A 491 8.54 12.13 12.69
N GLY A 492 9.38 11.87 13.70
CA GLY A 492 9.06 12.11 15.10
C GLY A 492 8.61 10.89 15.91
N SER A 493 8.61 9.67 15.34
CA SER A 493 8.22 8.45 16.05
C SER A 493 9.17 8.14 17.22
N GLN A 494 8.66 8.24 18.45
CA GLN A 494 9.46 7.93 19.64
C GLN A 494 9.74 6.43 19.76
N ALA A 495 8.78 5.58 19.41
CA ALA A 495 8.97 4.13 19.39
C ALA A 495 10.11 3.73 18.43
N ALA A 496 10.17 4.33 17.24
CA ALA A 496 11.25 4.07 16.29
C ALA A 496 12.62 4.53 16.83
N LYS A 497 12.69 5.71 17.47
CA LYS A 497 13.91 6.18 18.14
C LYS A 497 14.37 5.20 19.23
N THR A 498 13.44 4.68 20.02
CA THR A 498 13.75 3.67 21.06
C THR A 498 14.26 2.38 20.44
N TYR A 499 13.63 1.88 19.37
CA TYR A 499 14.12 0.69 18.67
C TYR A 499 15.51 0.89 18.09
N LEU A 500 15.78 2.03 17.44
CA LEU A 500 17.12 2.36 16.93
C LEU A 500 18.16 2.49 18.05
N ALA A 501 17.79 3.05 19.21
CA ALA A 501 18.66 3.10 20.37
C ALA A 501 18.99 1.69 20.90
N ALA A 502 18.00 0.80 20.98
CA ALA A 502 18.21 -0.60 21.36
C ALA A 502 19.11 -1.35 20.36
N LEU A 503 19.06 -0.99 19.07
CA LEU A 503 19.96 -1.50 18.04
C LEU A 503 21.40 -0.94 18.14
N THR A 504 21.67 0.07 18.96
CA THR A 504 22.99 0.75 19.01
C THR A 504 23.61 0.81 20.42
N GLY A 505 22.86 0.48 21.47
CA GLY A 505 23.29 0.61 22.87
C GLY A 505 23.84 -0.65 23.54
N GLN A 506 24.31 -1.64 22.79
CA GLN A 506 24.91 -2.84 23.40
C GLN A 506 26.34 -2.55 23.91
N PRO A 507 26.69 -2.89 25.16
CA PRO A 507 28.04 -2.72 25.67
C PRO A 507 29.02 -3.56 24.84
N LEU A 508 30.17 -2.97 24.51
CA LEU A 508 31.24 -3.69 23.81
C LEU A 508 31.78 -4.83 24.71
N PRO A 509 32.21 -5.95 24.13
CA PRO A 509 32.91 -6.99 24.88
C PRO A 509 34.17 -6.47 25.58
N ASP A 510 34.72 -7.25 26.50
CA ASP A 510 36.00 -6.92 27.13
C ASP A 510 37.15 -6.99 26.12
N LEU A 511 38.06 -6.02 26.21
CA LEU A 511 39.23 -5.95 25.35
C LEU A 511 40.29 -6.99 25.78
N PRO A 512 40.96 -7.67 24.84
CA PRO A 512 42.05 -8.58 25.15
C PRO A 512 43.18 -7.91 25.96
N SER A 513 43.88 -8.69 26.79
CA SER A 513 45.08 -8.23 27.49
C SER A 513 46.20 -7.86 26.50
N GLY A 514 46.96 -6.81 26.81
CA GLY A 514 48.05 -6.31 25.95
C GLY A 514 47.65 -5.24 24.91
N VAL A 515 46.37 -4.86 24.82
CA VAL A 515 45.93 -3.72 23.99
C VAL A 515 46.35 -2.39 24.67
N PRO A 516 47.04 -1.45 23.98
CA PRO A 516 47.41 -0.15 24.52
C PRO A 516 46.20 0.72 24.87
N ASP A 517 46.29 1.53 25.92
CA ASP A 517 45.16 2.33 26.41
C ASP A 517 44.61 3.34 25.40
N ALA A 518 45.48 3.87 24.52
CA ALA A 518 45.06 4.71 23.40
C ALA A 518 44.11 3.97 22.45
N VAL A 519 44.41 2.70 22.13
CA VAL A 519 43.55 1.85 21.30
C VAL A 519 42.27 1.50 22.06
N LYS A 520 42.34 1.21 23.37
CA LYS A 520 41.15 0.95 24.19
C LYS A 520 40.19 2.13 24.21
N SER A 521 40.73 3.35 24.30
CA SER A 521 39.92 4.57 24.25
C SER A 521 39.19 4.73 22.92
N ASP A 522 39.87 4.43 21.81
CA ASP A 522 39.28 4.56 20.48
C ASP A 522 38.29 3.44 20.15
N VAL A 523 38.51 2.22 20.63
CA VAL A 523 37.54 1.12 20.48
C VAL A 523 36.25 1.42 21.23
N ARG A 524 36.32 2.01 22.43
CA ARG A 524 35.13 2.43 23.17
C ARG A 524 34.27 3.44 22.39
N LYS A 525 34.91 4.31 21.60
CA LYS A 525 34.17 5.25 20.75
C LYS A 525 33.35 4.54 19.70
N LEU A 526 33.76 3.38 19.17
CA LEU A 526 33.03 2.63 18.13
C LEU A 526 31.64 2.15 18.56
N GLY A 527 31.43 1.87 19.84
CA GLY A 527 30.12 1.51 20.38
C GLY A 527 29.21 2.72 20.67
N GLY A 528 29.75 3.94 20.62
CA GLY A 528 29.04 5.17 20.96
C GLY A 528 28.69 6.04 19.76
N ARG A 529 28.52 7.35 19.98
CA ARG A 529 28.29 8.37 18.93
C ARG A 529 29.46 9.34 18.72
N GLU A 530 30.55 9.14 19.45
CA GLU A 530 31.72 10.03 19.41
C GLU A 530 32.46 9.96 18.08
N ALA A 531 33.07 11.08 17.66
CA ALA A 531 33.89 11.13 16.45
C ALA A 531 35.09 10.19 16.56
N PHE A 532 35.36 9.45 15.49
CA PHE A 532 36.42 8.44 15.41
C PHE A 532 37.19 8.60 14.11
N SER A 533 38.53 8.55 14.20
CA SER A 533 39.43 8.59 13.05
C SER A 533 40.47 7.48 13.16
N LEU A 534 40.91 6.98 12.00
CA LEU A 534 41.97 5.99 11.93
C LEU A 534 43.33 6.69 12.04
N ASN A 535 44.26 6.11 12.79
CA ASN A 535 45.62 6.59 12.94
C ASN A 535 46.60 5.41 13.00
N HIS A 536 47.90 5.68 12.93
CA HIS A 536 48.93 4.63 12.89
C HIS A 536 48.93 3.72 14.13
N VAL A 537 48.39 4.17 15.28
CA VAL A 537 48.32 3.41 16.53
C VAL A 537 47.12 2.46 16.57
N ASN A 538 45.94 2.93 16.15
CA ASN A 538 44.70 2.13 16.21
C ASN A 538 44.43 1.31 14.94
N MET A 539 45.03 1.68 13.80
CA MET A 539 44.75 1.06 12.50
C MET A 539 44.96 -0.46 12.48
N PRO A 540 46.02 -1.05 13.08
CA PRO A 540 46.19 -2.50 13.08
C PRO A 540 45.04 -3.23 13.79
N PHE A 541 44.59 -2.73 14.95
CA PHE A 541 43.47 -3.33 15.68
C PHE A 541 42.16 -3.25 14.88
N MET A 542 41.90 -2.08 14.29
CA MET A 542 40.69 -1.83 13.49
C MET A 542 40.66 -2.64 12.20
N ALA A 543 41.81 -2.86 11.57
CA ALA A 543 41.94 -3.74 10.42
C ALA A 543 41.64 -5.21 10.77
N GLY A 544 42.02 -5.67 11.96
CA GLY A 544 41.69 -7.00 12.46
C GLY A 544 40.19 -7.19 12.65
N MET A 545 39.51 -6.18 13.24
CA MET A 545 38.05 -6.17 13.34
C MET A 545 37.38 -6.15 11.96
N ALA A 546 37.84 -5.29 11.06
CA ALA A 546 37.35 -5.18 9.69
C ALA A 546 37.47 -6.49 8.91
N GLN A 547 38.55 -7.24 9.13
CA GLN A 547 38.75 -8.56 8.53
C GLN A 547 37.69 -9.56 9.00
N HIS A 548 37.42 -9.65 10.30
CA HIS A 548 36.40 -10.55 10.83
C HIS A 548 35.00 -10.15 10.34
N LEU A 549 34.62 -8.87 10.52
CA LEU A 549 33.30 -8.36 10.14
C LEU A 549 33.04 -8.48 8.63
N GLY A 550 34.03 -8.16 7.79
CA GLY A 550 33.89 -8.25 6.34
C GLY A 550 33.89 -9.68 5.81
N LYS A 551 34.86 -10.51 6.24
CA LYS A 551 35.09 -11.84 5.66
C LYS A 551 34.24 -12.93 6.32
N VAL A 552 34.06 -12.87 7.63
CA VAL A 552 33.32 -13.91 8.39
C VAL A 552 31.85 -13.52 8.50
N CYS A 553 31.56 -12.28 8.93
CA CYS A 553 30.17 -11.84 9.10
C CYS A 553 29.49 -11.35 7.81
N GLY A 554 30.26 -11.06 6.75
CA GLY A 554 29.71 -10.51 5.50
C GLY A 554 29.15 -9.09 5.65
N LEU A 555 29.72 -8.29 6.54
CA LEU A 555 29.25 -6.93 6.85
C LEU A 555 30.17 -5.85 6.24
N PRO A 556 29.64 -4.67 5.89
CA PRO A 556 28.22 -4.36 5.78
C PRO A 556 27.56 -5.13 4.61
N GLY A 557 26.23 -5.11 4.56
CA GLY A 557 25.46 -5.81 3.51
C GLY A 557 25.70 -5.25 2.10
N LYS A 558 26.05 -3.97 1.97
CA LYS A 558 26.33 -3.30 0.69
C LYS A 558 27.72 -3.67 0.16
N MET A 559 27.78 -4.05 -1.12
CA MET A 559 29.02 -4.48 -1.75
C MET A 559 30.11 -3.40 -1.73
N ASP A 560 29.78 -2.15 -2.02
CA ASP A 560 30.75 -1.04 -2.04
C ASP A 560 31.33 -0.76 -0.66
N ASP A 561 30.50 -0.79 0.38
CA ASP A 561 30.94 -0.61 1.77
C ASP A 561 31.78 -1.80 2.25
N ARG A 562 31.44 -3.02 1.80
CA ARG A 562 32.23 -4.22 2.10
C ARG A 562 33.59 -4.19 1.41
N LEU A 563 33.68 -3.67 0.18
CA LEU A 563 34.95 -3.45 -0.52
C LEU A 563 35.82 -2.43 0.22
N GLU A 564 35.21 -1.36 0.75
CA GLU A 564 35.91 -0.38 1.59
C GLU A 564 36.44 -1.00 2.89
N LEU A 565 35.63 -1.80 3.57
CA LEU A 565 36.03 -2.51 4.79
C LEU A 565 37.14 -3.54 4.51
N THR A 566 37.06 -4.23 3.37
CA THR A 566 38.10 -5.16 2.90
C THR A 566 39.40 -4.42 2.59
N GLY A 567 39.33 -3.23 1.99
CA GLY A 567 40.49 -2.37 1.75
C GLY A 567 41.18 -1.93 3.05
N LEU A 568 40.40 -1.61 4.09
CA LEU A 568 40.94 -1.31 5.43
C LEU A 568 41.70 -2.52 6.02
N ALA A 569 41.14 -3.72 5.91
CA ALA A 569 41.78 -4.95 6.37
C ALA A 569 43.11 -5.20 5.67
N LEU A 570 43.18 -4.97 4.35
CA LEU A 570 44.41 -5.14 3.56
C LEU A 570 45.47 -4.08 3.87
N ASN A 571 45.07 -2.81 4.03
CA ASN A 571 46.01 -1.73 4.33
C ASN A 571 46.66 -1.86 5.71
N GLY A 572 45.92 -2.37 6.72
CA GLY A 572 46.48 -2.66 8.03
C GLY A 572 47.45 -3.84 8.06
N ALA A 573 47.38 -4.75 7.07
CA ALA A 573 48.38 -5.81 6.90
C ALA A 573 49.67 -5.28 6.22
N SER A 574 49.54 -4.30 5.31
CA SER A 574 50.69 -3.69 4.63
C SER A 574 51.53 -2.78 5.55
N SER A 575 50.92 -2.11 6.53
CA SER A 575 51.65 -1.31 7.53
C SER A 575 52.54 -2.16 8.46
N MET A 576 52.36 -3.49 8.47
CA MET A 576 53.21 -4.42 9.22
C MET A 576 54.64 -4.52 8.68
N LEU A 577 54.87 -4.21 7.41
CA LEU A 577 56.20 -4.36 6.78
C LEU A 577 57.11 -3.13 6.96
N GLY A 578 56.56 -1.99 7.42
CA GLY A 578 57.28 -0.71 7.44
C GLY A 578 57.70 -0.17 8.81
N GLY A 579 56.91 -0.42 9.87
CA GLY A 579 57.09 0.26 11.17
C GLY A 579 56.78 1.77 11.12
N PRO A 580 56.60 2.47 12.25
CA PRO A 580 56.16 3.89 12.25
C PRO A 580 57.30 4.93 12.18
N ASP A 581 58.57 4.55 12.38
CA ASP A 581 59.70 5.49 12.41
C ASP A 581 60.81 5.06 11.43
N TYR A 582 60.71 5.59 10.22
CA TYR A 582 61.60 5.30 9.09
C TYR A 582 62.95 6.03 9.14
N SER A 583 63.18 6.82 10.19
CA SER A 583 64.45 7.55 10.40
C SER A 583 65.50 6.72 11.16
N ASN A 584 65.09 5.58 11.73
CA ASN A 584 65.91 4.81 12.66
C ASN A 584 66.46 3.53 11.99
N PRO A 585 67.80 3.40 11.79
CA PRO A 585 68.41 2.22 11.15
C PRO A 585 68.40 0.95 12.03
N ASP A 586 67.77 1.00 13.22
CA ASP A 586 67.70 -0.10 14.16
C ASP A 586 66.64 -1.14 13.75
N ILE A 587 67.10 -2.18 13.05
CA ILE A 587 66.30 -3.34 12.62
C ILE A 587 65.55 -3.98 13.79
N GLY A 588 66.11 -3.96 15.01
CA GLY A 588 65.45 -4.52 16.20
C GLY A 588 64.17 -3.79 16.58
N LYS A 589 64.14 -2.45 16.47
CA LYS A 589 62.94 -1.65 16.71
C LYS A 589 61.90 -1.79 15.59
N ALA A 590 62.33 -1.92 14.34
CA ALA A 590 61.43 -2.17 13.21
C ALA A 590 60.75 -3.54 13.33
N VAL A 591 61.50 -4.59 13.68
CA VAL A 591 60.95 -5.93 13.96
C VAL A 591 60.03 -5.91 15.17
N GLY A 592 60.38 -5.17 16.24
CA GLY A 592 59.51 -4.98 17.40
C GLY A 592 58.18 -4.30 17.06
N ALA A 593 58.20 -3.26 16.24
CA ALA A 593 56.99 -2.56 15.76
C ALA A 593 56.11 -3.46 14.88
N MET A 594 56.73 -4.26 14.00
CA MET A 594 56.03 -5.27 13.19
C MET A 594 55.32 -6.30 14.09
N MET A 595 56.03 -6.89 15.06
CA MET A 595 55.45 -7.87 15.99
C MET A 595 54.30 -7.28 16.81
N SER A 596 54.43 -6.03 17.26
CA SER A 596 53.36 -5.32 17.99
C SER A 596 52.11 -5.08 17.13
N SER A 597 52.29 -4.80 15.84
CA SER A 597 51.20 -4.55 14.90
C SER A 597 50.46 -5.84 14.56
N THR A 598 51.19 -6.96 14.40
CA THR A 598 50.60 -8.30 14.21
C THR A 598 49.80 -8.74 15.44
N ALA A 599 50.31 -8.49 16.64
CA ALA A 599 49.58 -8.76 17.88
C ALA A 599 48.28 -7.94 17.98
N LEU A 600 48.31 -6.66 17.59
CA LEU A 600 47.12 -5.81 17.57
C LEU A 600 46.09 -6.23 16.53
N LEU A 601 46.52 -6.63 15.33
CA LEU A 601 45.61 -7.17 14.30
C LEU A 601 44.90 -8.43 14.83
N ALA A 602 45.64 -9.36 15.42
CA ALA A 602 45.07 -10.57 16.01
C ALA A 602 44.11 -10.26 17.17
N ALA A 603 44.48 -9.30 18.04
CA ALA A 603 43.62 -8.85 19.13
C ALA A 603 42.32 -8.21 18.61
N GLY A 604 42.38 -7.44 17.53
CA GLY A 604 41.21 -6.85 16.88
C GLY A 604 40.26 -7.89 16.29
N ALA A 605 40.81 -8.90 15.61
CA ALA A 605 40.01 -10.01 15.08
C ALA A 605 39.32 -10.80 16.21
N LYS A 606 40.08 -11.17 17.26
CA LYS A 606 39.57 -11.88 18.43
C LYS A 606 38.54 -11.08 19.23
N PHE A 607 38.69 -9.75 19.26
CA PHE A 607 37.67 -8.87 19.83
C PHE A 607 36.38 -8.90 19.02
N ALA A 608 36.46 -8.81 17.69
CA ALA A 608 35.29 -8.90 16.82
C ALA A 608 34.60 -10.27 16.84
N GLU A 609 35.33 -11.36 17.07
CA GLU A 609 34.77 -12.72 17.25
C GLU A 609 33.79 -12.83 18.43
N GLN A 610 33.95 -11.98 19.46
CA GLN A 610 33.05 -11.94 20.61
C GLN A 610 31.73 -11.21 20.32
N ILE A 611 31.63 -10.57 19.15
CA ILE A 611 30.45 -9.82 18.72
C ILE A 611 29.67 -10.71 17.73
N PRO A 612 28.44 -11.17 18.07
CA PRO A 612 27.67 -12.02 17.17
C PRO A 612 27.46 -11.34 15.82
N CYS A 613 27.79 -12.02 14.71
CA CYS A 613 27.69 -11.48 13.36
C CYS A 613 26.26 -11.02 12.98
N ASP A 614 25.25 -11.59 13.64
CA ASP A 614 23.84 -11.29 13.47
C ASP A 614 23.34 -10.17 14.40
N SER A 615 24.23 -9.60 15.24
CA SER A 615 23.92 -8.53 16.17
C SER A 615 23.90 -7.15 15.51
N PRO A 616 23.02 -6.24 15.97
CA PRO A 616 23.02 -4.84 15.55
C PRO A 616 24.35 -4.11 15.82
N LEU A 617 25.07 -4.54 16.87
CA LEU A 617 26.37 -3.99 17.25
C LEU A 617 27.44 -4.28 16.19
N ALA A 618 27.47 -5.50 15.62
CA ALA A 618 28.41 -5.87 14.56
C ALA A 618 28.23 -4.99 13.30
N GLU A 619 26.99 -4.78 12.88
CA GLU A 619 26.64 -3.96 11.72
C GLU A 619 27.00 -2.47 11.96
N HIS A 620 26.69 -1.95 13.15
CA HIS A 620 27.04 -0.58 13.53
C HIS A 620 28.55 -0.34 13.49
N ILE A 621 29.34 -1.26 14.06
CA ILE A 621 30.80 -1.16 14.09
C ILE A 621 31.35 -1.21 12.65
N ALA A 622 30.83 -2.10 11.80
CA ALA A 622 31.27 -2.20 10.41
C ALA A 622 31.05 -0.89 9.64
N ASP A 623 29.86 -0.27 9.76
CA ASP A 623 29.55 1.01 9.12
C ASP A 623 30.47 2.15 9.59
N ARG A 624 30.76 2.17 10.89
CA ARG A 624 31.66 3.17 11.48
C ARG A 624 33.10 3.05 10.99
N LEU A 625 33.59 1.83 10.81
CA LEU A 625 34.91 1.58 10.24
C LEU A 625 34.98 2.03 8.77
N VAL A 626 33.93 1.78 7.99
CA VAL A 626 33.82 2.26 6.60
C VAL A 626 33.82 3.79 6.54
N ALA A 627 33.03 4.45 7.40
CA ALA A 627 32.98 5.91 7.45
C ALA A 627 34.34 6.53 7.81
N ALA A 628 35.04 5.97 8.80
CA ALA A 628 36.37 6.41 9.19
C ALA A 628 37.40 6.22 8.06
N SER A 629 37.37 5.06 7.38
CA SER A 629 38.22 4.76 6.22
C SER A 629 38.06 5.80 5.11
N ARG A 630 36.81 6.18 4.79
CA ARG A 630 36.52 7.22 3.78
C ARG A 630 37.02 8.60 4.20
N SER A 631 36.78 9.01 5.45
CA SER A 631 37.19 10.33 5.95
C SER A 631 38.71 10.53 5.94
N ASN A 632 39.48 9.46 6.19
CA ASN A 632 40.93 9.51 6.17
C ASN A 632 41.52 9.69 4.76
N ARG A 633 40.77 9.35 3.69
CA ARG A 633 41.21 9.58 2.31
C ARG A 633 41.03 11.03 1.85
N THR A 634 40.11 11.78 2.46
CA THR A 634 39.67 13.11 1.98
C THR A 634 40.16 14.29 2.83
N GLY A 635 40.90 14.06 3.92
CA GLY A 635 41.40 15.09 4.84
C GLY A 635 42.45 16.05 4.25
N ALA A 636 42.48 17.28 4.78
CA ALA A 636 43.14 18.49 4.26
C ALA A 636 44.67 18.48 4.04
N GLY A 637 45.36 17.34 4.15
CA GLY A 637 46.77 17.16 3.77
C GLY A 637 46.98 16.57 2.37
N ALA A 638 45.92 16.10 1.71
CA ALA A 638 46.00 15.46 0.40
C ALA A 638 45.89 16.46 -0.77
N ARG A 639 46.78 17.47 -0.85
CA ARG A 639 47.00 18.21 -2.10
C ARG A 639 48.08 17.49 -2.91
N PHE A 640 47.65 16.78 -3.95
CA PHE A 640 48.50 16.12 -4.92
C PHE A 640 49.21 17.19 -5.78
N VAL A 641 50.54 17.25 -5.78
CA VAL A 641 51.31 18.00 -6.80
C VAL A 641 52.25 17.03 -7.53
N PRO A 642 52.32 17.03 -8.88
CA PRO A 642 52.82 15.93 -9.69
C PRO A 642 54.22 16.19 -10.26
N SER A 643 55.08 15.17 -10.29
CA SER A 643 56.05 14.95 -11.39
C SER A 643 56.73 13.59 -11.19
N CYS A 644 56.38 12.63 -12.05
CA CYS A 644 57.12 11.39 -12.13
C CYS A 644 58.28 11.57 -13.11
N ALA A 645 59.46 11.04 -12.80
CA ALA A 645 60.59 11.12 -13.74
C ALA A 645 60.20 10.44 -15.07
N PRO A 646 60.53 11.03 -16.23
CA PRO A 646 60.10 10.53 -17.55
C PRO A 646 60.57 9.09 -17.86
N THR A 647 61.53 8.57 -17.08
CA THR A 647 62.01 7.18 -17.17
C THR A 647 61.09 6.14 -16.52
N PHE A 648 60.11 6.54 -15.72
CA PHE A 648 59.12 5.63 -15.12
C PHE A 648 57.78 5.76 -15.85
N GLY A 649 57.25 4.65 -16.36
CA GLY A 649 55.89 4.61 -16.89
C GLY A 649 54.83 4.80 -15.78
N GLU A 650 53.64 5.22 -16.18
CA GLU A 650 52.53 5.62 -15.29
C GLU A 650 52.16 4.54 -14.25
N THR A 651 52.19 3.26 -14.65
CA THR A 651 51.91 2.11 -13.77
C THR A 651 52.96 1.94 -12.66
N ARG A 652 54.24 2.19 -12.96
CA ARG A 652 55.33 2.11 -11.98
C ARG A 652 55.26 3.29 -11.02
N CYS A 653 54.90 4.47 -11.51
CA CYS A 653 54.65 5.66 -10.70
C CYS A 653 53.48 5.45 -9.74
N ALA A 654 52.37 4.87 -10.21
CA ALA A 654 51.22 4.56 -9.38
C ALA A 654 51.58 3.54 -8.28
N CYS A 655 52.34 2.50 -8.62
CA CYS A 655 52.83 1.52 -7.64
C CYS A 655 53.76 2.15 -6.60
N LEU A 656 54.74 2.96 -7.02
CA LEU A 656 55.64 3.69 -6.11
C LEU A 656 54.89 4.64 -5.19
N ALA A 657 53.92 5.39 -5.73
CA ALA A 657 53.07 6.26 -4.93
C ALA A 657 52.21 5.46 -3.95
N GLN A 658 51.74 4.28 -4.32
CA GLN A 658 50.92 3.42 -3.45
C GLN A 658 51.74 2.80 -2.31
N ILE A 659 52.94 2.31 -2.59
CA ILE A 659 53.84 1.77 -1.55
C ILE A 659 54.37 2.91 -0.68
N GLY A 660 54.85 3.98 -1.30
CA GLY A 660 55.43 5.13 -0.62
C GLY A 660 54.47 5.84 0.33
N ARG A 661 53.15 5.85 0.02
CA ARG A 661 52.08 6.35 0.91
C ARG A 661 52.07 5.70 2.30
N GLY A 662 52.47 4.44 2.39
CA GLY A 662 52.53 3.73 3.67
C GLY A 662 53.86 3.89 4.40
N VAL A 663 54.87 4.46 3.72
CA VAL A 663 56.28 4.15 4.01
C VAL A 663 57.18 5.39 4.13
N ILE A 664 56.88 6.51 3.47
CA ILE A 664 57.71 7.72 3.50
C ILE A 664 56.88 8.92 3.95
N PRO A 665 57.23 9.59 5.06
CA PRO A 665 56.63 10.86 5.46
C PRO A 665 56.80 11.92 4.35
N ASP A 666 55.74 12.66 4.05
CA ASP A 666 55.70 13.73 3.05
C ASP A 666 56.00 13.31 1.60
N ILE A 667 55.85 12.03 1.26
CA ILE A 667 56.10 11.55 -0.11
C ILE A 667 55.22 12.24 -1.17
N TYR A 668 54.06 12.74 -0.74
CA TYR A 668 53.11 13.50 -1.55
C TYR A 668 53.68 14.84 -2.06
N GLN A 669 54.79 15.30 -1.49
CA GLN A 669 55.47 16.55 -1.81
C GLN A 669 56.77 16.33 -2.60
N ARG A 670 57.16 15.08 -2.92
CA ARG A 670 58.43 14.74 -3.55
C ARG A 670 58.25 14.23 -4.98
N SER A 671 59.23 14.53 -5.86
CA SER A 671 59.29 13.97 -7.22
C SER A 671 59.77 12.53 -7.20
N TYR A 672 59.09 11.62 -7.90
CA TYR A 672 59.44 10.20 -7.93
C TYR A 672 60.57 9.95 -8.93
N ASP A 673 61.80 9.89 -8.43
CA ASP A 673 63.01 9.64 -9.22
C ASP A 673 63.89 8.50 -8.67
N ARG A 674 64.99 8.26 -9.39
CA ARG A 674 65.97 7.21 -9.10
C ARG A 674 66.76 7.46 -7.79
N GLY A 675 66.86 8.71 -7.34
CA GLY A 675 67.55 9.10 -6.10
C GLY A 675 66.78 8.69 -4.85
N ILE A 676 65.46 8.88 -4.86
CA ILE A 676 64.58 8.43 -3.76
C ILE A 676 64.65 6.91 -3.57
N ILE A 677 64.60 6.14 -4.64
CA ILE A 677 64.66 4.67 -4.55
C ILE A 677 66.01 4.21 -3.96
N LYS A 678 67.12 4.84 -4.37
CA LYS A 678 68.44 4.57 -3.77
C LYS A 678 68.50 4.95 -2.30
N GLU A 679 67.92 6.08 -1.92
CA GLU A 679 67.84 6.49 -0.52
C GLU A 679 67.03 5.47 0.31
N ILE A 680 65.88 5.04 -0.19
CA ILE A 680 65.05 4.00 0.44
C ILE A 680 65.83 2.70 0.60
N ILE A 681 66.48 2.20 -0.46
CA ILE A 681 67.27 0.95 -0.42
C ILE A 681 68.43 1.10 0.58
N SER A 682 69.11 2.24 0.59
CA SER A 682 70.27 2.48 1.48
C SER A 682 69.89 2.50 2.95
N ARG A 683 68.66 2.91 3.27
CA ARG A 683 68.17 3.00 4.66
C ARG A 683 67.35 1.77 5.06
N ASN A 684 66.72 1.09 4.11
CA ASN A 684 65.91 -0.11 4.32
C ASN A 684 65.95 -1.02 3.08
N PRO A 685 66.94 -1.95 3.02
CA PRO A 685 67.16 -2.81 1.85
C PRO A 685 65.98 -3.75 1.55
N LEU A 686 65.25 -4.19 2.57
CA LEU A 686 64.11 -5.11 2.44
C LEU A 686 62.92 -4.43 1.77
N LEU A 687 62.63 -3.21 2.17
CA LEU A 687 61.62 -2.38 1.52
C LEU A 687 62.01 -2.06 0.07
N GLY A 688 63.29 -1.79 -0.16
CA GLY A 688 63.85 -1.63 -1.50
C GLY A 688 63.60 -2.84 -2.40
N LEU A 689 63.82 -4.05 -1.86
CA LEU A 689 63.53 -5.31 -2.54
C LEU A 689 62.03 -5.48 -2.84
N THR A 690 61.16 -5.16 -1.88
CA THR A 690 59.70 -5.20 -2.08
C THR A 690 59.27 -4.22 -3.18
N ILE A 691 59.76 -2.99 -3.18
CA ILE A 691 59.48 -2.00 -4.23
C ILE A 691 59.97 -2.52 -5.60
N GLY A 692 61.18 -3.08 -5.66
CA GLY A 692 61.74 -3.64 -6.89
C GLY A 692 60.89 -4.78 -7.45
N LEU A 693 60.46 -5.71 -6.60
CA LEU A 693 59.64 -6.86 -6.98
C LEU A 693 58.20 -6.46 -7.34
N THR A 694 57.55 -5.66 -6.50
CA THR A 694 56.12 -5.32 -6.65
C THR A 694 55.90 -4.27 -7.75
N CYS A 695 56.79 -3.29 -7.88
CA CYS A 695 56.69 -2.26 -8.92
C CYS A 695 57.48 -2.58 -10.19
N GLN A 696 58.11 -3.75 -10.27
CA GLN A 696 58.92 -4.22 -11.41
C GLN A 696 59.96 -3.18 -11.85
N ILE A 697 60.69 -2.62 -10.88
CA ILE A 697 61.77 -1.66 -11.11
C ILE A 697 63.09 -2.42 -10.93
N SER A 698 63.83 -2.61 -12.02
CA SER A 698 65.13 -3.32 -12.05
C SER A 698 66.32 -2.36 -12.21
N ASN A 699 67.52 -2.82 -11.83
CA ASN A 699 68.81 -2.11 -11.83
C ASN A 699 69.00 -0.99 -10.76
N TYR A 700 68.72 -1.28 -9.48
CA TYR A 700 69.03 -0.40 -8.33
C TYR A 700 69.78 -1.10 -7.21
#